data_AF-A0AA91DM79-F1
#
_entry.id   AF-A0AA91DM79-F1
#
_cell.length_a   1.000
_cell.length_b   1.000
_cell.length_c   1.000
_cell.angle_alpha   90.00
_cell.angle_beta   90.00
_cell.angle_gamma   90.00
#
_symmetry.space_group_name_H-M   'P 1'
#
loop_
_entity.id
_entity.type
_entity.pdbx_description
1 polymer ?
#
loop_
_entity_poly.entity_id
_entity_poly.type
_entity_poly.pdbx_seq_one_letter_code
_entity_poly.pdbx_strand_id
1 'polypeptide(L)'
;MLAACGGGGSGGGATGSGLPLSGLDGGAPQAQASAAPESAQVAKAAKAALAGADARSGTYRVYASNGTQQQLALDFDAGSYTMTDNLGAAESGTFAEDFTEPGTYVFASSRVTTAANTARFRVAADVVVGAFPFQAAYSSPAAYAAQPFVAAREFVSTAALLDGTYNRFSVTRSPGGAQDSTLLAMRLSGSGTVLEICNDAIIYKIDLCPAASKRTYSVAAGADDTWVGTNVANSSDVANFRMARIGGQNVYLAGGVNLAPAVQFMRIGLPDSSSWPATRGVGASTTGSWGSNLIDTANSVRTSTGADGTYGSLTLPVGGTFAQQPEGIRLVNGSGASKYFAMQNGLLSVLVGARNPNTQGYLQLNLIDTGAAPDARNGRYKVYATNGTRQTLALNLDSKRYEMTDESGTLASGSFAEDTAEPGSFVFDSSRITSPVNTARFRLAADTVVGSFPFAVAQVTPASYGVRPFVASRALVKTQAALDGVYNRLGINLTATTGDSSITQIQVANGGTTLYLCNNAAIYRIDTCPSATLLTYTVSPGATVDTWNIVNVANPSDHGSFGIARVGNENVYLSAGIVPATPTTSVFRIGLPERAAWPTVTARGGAANGGWGSTAVDASSYARTRVLPDGTAGTLNATLGSMGIVGPINMRAVGFPNSTFHFSSQSSKLFAMVGARSPATAGALEIGLVD
;
A
#
# COMPACT_ATOMS: atom_id res chain seq x y z
N MET A 1 -61.55 -19.49 17.81
CA MET A 1 -62.22 -20.40 16.86
C MET A 1 -61.22 -20.70 15.74
N LEU A 2 -60.78 -21.92 15.44
CA LEU A 2 -60.68 -23.22 16.15
C LEU A 2 -59.29 -23.78 15.71
N ALA A 3 -58.38 -24.23 16.60
CA ALA A 3 -58.33 -25.52 17.30
C ALA A 3 -58.10 -26.74 16.37
N ALA A 4 -57.37 -27.81 16.70
CA ALA A 4 -56.55 -28.20 17.87
C ALA A 4 -55.24 -28.90 17.37
N CYS A 5 -54.40 -29.66 18.09
CA CYS A 5 -54.28 -30.25 19.44
C CYS A 5 -52.74 -30.52 19.69
N GLY A 6 -52.21 -31.13 20.75
CA GLY A 6 -52.74 -31.68 22.01
C GLY A 6 -51.86 -32.82 22.58
N GLY A 7 -51.70 -32.91 23.91
CA GLY A 7 -51.05 -34.03 24.64
C GLY A 7 -49.53 -33.85 24.90
N GLY A 8 -48.97 -34.07 26.10
CA GLY A 8 -49.55 -34.55 27.36
C GLY A 8 -49.00 -35.92 27.77
N GLY A 9 -47.99 -35.94 28.65
CA GLY A 9 -47.40 -37.17 29.19
C GLY A 9 -46.69 -36.90 30.52
N SER A 10 -47.16 -37.55 31.59
CA SER A 10 -46.73 -37.32 32.96
C SER A 10 -46.07 -38.56 33.58
N GLY A 11 -45.09 -38.31 34.46
CA GLY A 11 -44.41 -39.33 35.28
C GLY A 11 -42.89 -39.19 35.22
N GLY A 12 -42.13 -39.15 36.32
CA GLY A 12 -42.54 -39.16 37.72
C GLY A 12 -41.44 -39.78 38.59
N GLY A 13 -41.02 -39.07 39.65
CA GLY A 13 -40.15 -39.63 40.71
C GLY A 13 -38.75 -39.01 40.82
N ALA A 14 -38.53 -38.28 41.93
CA ALA A 14 -37.41 -38.36 42.89
C ALA A 14 -35.95 -38.48 42.33
N THR A 15 -34.93 -37.75 42.79
CA THR A 15 -34.63 -36.95 44.01
C THR A 15 -33.58 -35.88 43.67
N GLY A 16 -33.38 -34.73 44.35
CA GLY A 16 -34.00 -34.11 45.53
C GLY A 16 -33.11 -32.94 46.02
N SER A 17 -33.67 -31.98 46.77
CA SER A 17 -33.00 -30.90 47.57
C SER A 17 -31.89 -30.02 46.93
N GLY A 18 -31.92 -28.69 46.98
CA GLY A 18 -32.92 -27.79 47.57
C GLY A 18 -32.52 -26.30 47.44
N LEU A 19 -33.54 -25.44 47.39
CA LEU A 19 -33.50 -23.99 47.65
C LEU A 19 -33.55 -23.76 49.20
N PRO A 20 -33.40 -22.53 49.78
CA PRO A 20 -33.51 -21.22 49.16
C PRO A 20 -32.53 -20.11 49.64
N LEU A 21 -32.82 -18.90 49.14
CA LEU A 21 -32.28 -17.57 49.45
C LEU A 21 -32.20 -17.23 50.96
N SER A 22 -31.23 -16.39 51.35
CA SER A 22 -31.45 -14.94 51.60
C SER A 22 -30.27 -14.28 52.34
N GLY A 23 -30.01 -13.00 52.04
CA GLY A 23 -28.93 -12.20 52.64
C GLY A 23 -28.72 -10.91 51.84
N LEU A 24 -29.31 -9.81 52.30
CA LEU A 24 -29.36 -8.51 51.62
C LEU A 24 -28.25 -7.55 52.12
N ASP A 25 -28.09 -6.46 51.36
CA ASP A 25 -27.38 -5.21 51.66
C ASP A 25 -25.83 -5.24 51.72
N GLY A 26 -25.10 -4.35 51.01
CA GLY A 26 -25.54 -3.37 50.01
C GLY A 26 -24.42 -2.40 49.55
N GLY A 27 -24.66 -1.69 48.44
CA GLY A 27 -24.03 -0.38 48.15
C GLY A 27 -22.71 -0.33 47.36
N ALA A 28 -22.80 -0.27 46.02
CA ALA A 28 -22.14 0.71 45.12
C ALA A 28 -22.09 0.20 43.66
N PRO A 29 -22.33 1.05 42.64
CA PRO A 29 -22.39 0.60 41.24
C PRO A 29 -21.00 0.34 40.65
N GLN A 30 -20.71 -0.92 40.31
CA GLN A 30 -19.58 -1.25 39.44
C GLN A 30 -19.87 -0.82 37.99
N ALA A 31 -18.84 -0.29 37.33
CA ALA A 31 -18.91 0.13 35.94
C ALA A 31 -19.26 -1.03 35.01
N GLN A 32 -20.20 -0.81 34.09
CA GLN A 32 -20.42 -1.72 32.96
C GLN A 32 -19.22 -1.63 32.00
N ALA A 33 -18.28 -2.57 32.15
CA ALA A 33 -17.28 -2.84 31.12
C ALA A 33 -17.99 -3.40 29.88
N SER A 34 -17.76 -2.78 28.72
CA SER A 34 -18.37 -3.17 27.45
C SER A 34 -17.79 -4.49 26.94
N ALA A 35 -18.52 -5.59 27.09
CA ALA A 35 -18.18 -6.88 26.49
C ALA A 35 -18.48 -6.88 24.98
N ALA A 36 -17.51 -6.43 24.17
CA ALA A 36 -17.57 -6.50 22.71
C ALA A 36 -16.16 -6.58 22.10
N PRO A 37 -15.52 -7.76 22.12
CA PRO A 37 -14.97 -8.29 20.87
C PRO A 37 -15.38 -9.74 20.53
N GLU A 38 -15.63 -10.59 21.54
CA GLU A 38 -15.81 -12.05 21.34
C GLU A 38 -17.02 -12.41 20.48
N SER A 39 -18.13 -11.66 20.59
CA SER A 39 -19.39 -12.00 19.90
C SER A 39 -19.27 -12.02 18.37
N ALA A 40 -18.40 -11.20 17.78
CA ALA A 40 -18.15 -11.17 16.34
C ALA A 40 -17.32 -12.39 15.89
N GLN A 41 -16.31 -12.80 16.65
CA GLN A 41 -15.52 -14.00 16.37
C GLN A 41 -16.35 -15.28 16.53
N VAL A 42 -17.15 -15.38 17.60
CA VAL A 42 -18.06 -16.51 17.83
C VAL A 42 -19.11 -16.59 16.72
N ALA A 43 -19.69 -15.48 16.28
CA ALA A 43 -20.63 -15.46 15.15
C ALA A 43 -19.97 -15.86 13.81
N LYS A 44 -18.70 -15.48 13.57
CA LYS A 44 -17.95 -15.86 12.37
C LYS A 44 -17.61 -17.36 12.38
N ALA A 45 -17.14 -17.89 13.52
CA ALA A 45 -16.86 -19.32 13.71
C ALA A 45 -18.12 -20.18 13.59
N ALA A 46 -19.25 -19.75 14.16
CA ALA A 46 -20.54 -20.43 14.01
C ALA A 46 -21.04 -20.46 12.55
N LYS A 47 -20.70 -19.43 11.76
CA LYS A 47 -21.04 -19.37 10.32
C LYS A 47 -20.13 -20.25 9.47
N ALA A 48 -18.85 -20.39 9.84
CA ALA A 48 -17.91 -21.33 9.22
C ALA A 48 -18.28 -22.79 9.48
N ALA A 49 -18.72 -23.12 10.70
CA ALA A 49 -19.20 -24.47 11.07
C ALA A 49 -20.40 -24.96 10.21
N LEU A 50 -21.13 -24.04 9.57
CA LEU A 50 -22.25 -24.33 8.66
C LEU A 50 -21.85 -24.37 7.17
N ALA A 51 -20.62 -23.97 6.82
CA ALA A 51 -20.14 -23.88 5.43
C ALA A 51 -19.12 -24.97 5.05
N GLY A 52 -18.60 -25.71 6.04
CA GLY A 52 -17.35 -26.46 5.90
C GLY A 52 -16.14 -25.53 6.09
N ALA A 53 -15.05 -26.06 6.62
CA ALA A 53 -13.83 -25.27 6.84
C ALA A 53 -13.27 -24.77 5.50
N ASP A 54 -12.76 -23.53 5.48
CA ASP A 54 -12.16 -22.95 4.27
C ASP A 54 -10.99 -23.82 3.79
N ALA A 55 -11.02 -24.25 2.53
CA ALA A 55 -10.01 -25.16 1.96
C ALA A 55 -8.58 -24.58 1.95
N ARG A 56 -8.43 -23.27 2.19
CA ARG A 56 -7.15 -22.55 2.32
C ARG A 56 -6.62 -22.56 3.76
N SER A 57 -7.44 -22.93 4.74
CA SER A 57 -7.01 -23.22 6.11
C SER A 57 -6.15 -24.50 6.13
N GLY A 58 -5.21 -24.57 7.06
CA GLY A 58 -4.32 -25.71 7.25
C GLY A 58 -2.86 -25.34 7.49
N THR A 59 -2.01 -26.34 7.47
CA THR A 59 -0.60 -26.25 7.88
C THR A 59 0.33 -26.39 6.68
N TYR A 60 1.21 -25.41 6.48
CA TYR A 60 2.15 -25.32 5.37
C TYR A 60 3.60 -25.32 5.88
N ARG A 61 4.50 -26.01 5.19
CA ARG A 61 5.94 -25.95 5.48
C ARG A 61 6.59 -24.83 4.68
N VAL A 62 7.21 -23.90 5.39
CA VAL A 62 7.73 -22.62 4.92
C VAL A 62 9.21 -22.71 4.57
N TYR A 63 9.60 -22.09 3.45
CA TYR A 63 10.97 -21.91 2.99
C TYR A 63 11.23 -20.42 2.76
N ALA A 64 11.94 -19.77 3.68
CA ALA A 64 12.14 -18.31 3.68
C ALA A 64 13.53 -17.89 3.18
N SER A 65 13.65 -16.70 2.60
CA SER A 65 14.92 -16.16 2.04
C SER A 65 15.98 -15.75 3.07
N ASN A 66 15.67 -15.85 4.36
CA ASN A 66 16.67 -15.83 5.44
C ASN A 66 17.31 -17.22 5.68
N GLY A 67 16.88 -18.25 4.93
CA GLY A 67 17.36 -19.62 5.00
C GLY A 67 16.73 -20.49 6.10
N THR A 68 15.68 -20.02 6.77
CA THR A 68 14.95 -20.85 7.76
C THR A 68 13.90 -21.74 7.08
N GLN A 69 13.70 -22.95 7.64
CA GLN A 69 12.49 -23.76 7.44
C GLN A 69 11.60 -23.56 8.66
N GLN A 70 10.31 -23.27 8.44
CA GLN A 70 9.32 -23.01 9.49
C GLN A 70 7.98 -23.69 9.15
N GLN A 71 7.01 -23.61 10.06
CA GLN A 71 5.65 -24.12 9.86
C GLN A 71 4.64 -22.97 10.00
N LEU A 72 3.82 -22.77 8.98
CA LEU A 72 2.75 -21.76 8.96
C LEU A 72 1.40 -22.47 9.03
N ALA A 73 0.70 -22.33 10.15
CA ALA A 73 -0.72 -22.64 10.25
C ALA A 73 -1.53 -21.40 9.84
N LEU A 74 -2.53 -21.58 8.97
CA LEU A 74 -3.51 -20.58 8.57
C LEU A 74 -4.92 -21.07 8.92
N ASP A 75 -5.73 -20.16 9.45
CA ASP A 75 -7.17 -20.33 9.64
C ASP A 75 -7.86 -19.11 8.99
N PHE A 76 -8.49 -19.33 7.83
CA PHE A 76 -9.23 -18.28 7.10
C PHE A 76 -10.61 -17.99 7.70
N ASP A 77 -11.18 -18.96 8.42
CA ASP A 77 -12.48 -18.84 9.08
C ASP A 77 -12.36 -17.90 10.28
N ALA A 78 -11.35 -18.11 11.13
CA ALA A 78 -10.98 -17.18 12.21
C ALA A 78 -10.26 -15.92 11.68
N GLY A 79 -9.49 -16.02 10.60
CA GLY A 79 -8.60 -14.95 10.13
C GLY A 79 -7.33 -14.84 10.99
N SER A 80 -6.73 -15.98 11.34
CA SER A 80 -5.58 -16.07 12.24
C SER A 80 -4.48 -16.97 11.70
N TYR A 81 -3.23 -16.63 12.02
CA TYR A 81 -2.05 -17.41 11.65
C TYR A 81 -1.22 -17.80 12.86
N THR A 82 -0.41 -18.84 12.72
CA THR A 82 0.71 -19.16 13.62
C THR A 82 1.93 -19.58 12.79
N MET A 83 3.03 -18.85 12.94
CA MET A 83 4.33 -19.15 12.32
C MET A 83 5.25 -19.73 13.40
N THR A 84 5.59 -21.01 13.31
CA THR A 84 6.43 -21.74 14.27
C THR A 84 7.79 -22.03 13.67
N ASP A 85 8.86 -21.63 14.35
CA ASP A 85 10.23 -21.89 13.90
C ASP A 85 10.70 -23.33 14.20
N ASN A 86 11.91 -23.66 13.78
CA ASN A 86 12.52 -24.98 13.95
C ASN A 86 12.95 -25.30 15.39
N LEU A 87 12.76 -24.39 16.35
CA LEU A 87 12.94 -24.59 17.79
C LEU A 87 11.60 -24.70 18.52
N GLY A 88 10.48 -24.56 17.81
CA GLY A 88 9.12 -24.58 18.38
C GLY A 88 8.64 -23.22 18.88
N ALA A 89 9.37 -22.13 18.65
CA ALA A 89 8.93 -20.80 19.04
C ALA A 89 7.91 -20.26 18.02
N ALA A 90 6.76 -19.82 18.51
CA ALA A 90 5.63 -19.38 17.70
C ALA A 90 5.45 -17.85 17.68
N GLU A 91 5.14 -17.30 16.51
CA GLU A 91 4.54 -15.98 16.32
C GLU A 91 3.10 -16.18 15.82
N SER A 92 2.12 -15.74 16.61
CA SER A 92 0.71 -15.82 16.23
C SER A 92 0.09 -14.43 16.12
N GLY A 93 -0.93 -14.31 15.29
CA GLY A 93 -1.63 -13.04 15.08
C GLY A 93 -2.83 -13.21 14.15
N THR A 94 -3.44 -12.10 13.77
CA THR A 94 -4.54 -12.10 12.79
C THR A 94 -4.04 -11.76 11.39
N PHE A 95 -4.84 -12.05 10.38
CA PHE A 95 -4.68 -11.52 9.04
C PHE A 95 -6.03 -11.09 8.46
N ALA A 96 -5.99 -10.13 7.55
CA ALA A 96 -7.14 -9.66 6.79
C ALA A 96 -6.77 -9.51 5.31
N GLU A 97 -7.76 -9.61 4.42
CA GLU A 97 -7.56 -9.30 3.00
C GLU A 97 -7.18 -7.81 2.84
N ASP A 98 -6.22 -7.49 1.98
CA ASP A 98 -5.93 -6.10 1.63
C ASP A 98 -7.08 -5.55 0.79
N PHE A 99 -7.83 -4.63 1.40
CA PHE A 99 -8.89 -3.86 0.75
C PHE A 99 -8.51 -3.33 -0.65
N THR A 100 -7.24 -2.99 -0.87
CA THR A 100 -6.73 -2.40 -2.12
C THR A 100 -6.11 -3.39 -3.10
N GLU A 101 -5.90 -4.65 -2.71
CA GLU A 101 -5.29 -5.68 -3.55
C GLU A 101 -5.98 -7.05 -3.32
N PRO A 102 -7.17 -7.29 -3.93
CA PRO A 102 -7.94 -8.51 -3.73
C PRO A 102 -7.13 -9.79 -3.93
N GLY A 103 -7.38 -10.79 -3.09
CA GLY A 103 -6.60 -12.04 -3.04
C GLY A 103 -5.26 -11.95 -2.30
N THR A 104 -4.82 -10.75 -1.90
CA THR A 104 -3.69 -10.57 -0.98
C THR A 104 -4.18 -10.42 0.46
N TYR A 105 -3.47 -11.04 1.39
CA TYR A 105 -3.74 -10.98 2.83
C TYR A 105 -2.56 -10.33 3.56
N VAL A 106 -2.83 -9.54 4.58
CA VAL A 106 -1.84 -8.78 5.36
C VAL A 106 -1.72 -9.40 6.75
N PHE A 107 -0.50 -9.76 7.17
CA PHE A 107 -0.24 -10.25 8.52
C PHE A 107 -0.23 -9.09 9.53
N ALA A 108 -1.01 -9.20 10.60
CA ALA A 108 -0.93 -8.35 11.77
C ALA A 108 0.04 -8.95 12.80
N SER A 109 1.34 -8.77 12.57
CA SER A 109 2.42 -9.16 13.50
C SER A 109 3.00 -7.95 14.23
N SER A 110 3.25 -8.09 15.52
CA SER A 110 3.99 -7.11 16.34
C SER A 110 5.45 -6.89 15.91
N ARG A 111 6.00 -7.75 15.04
CA ARG A 111 7.35 -7.61 14.47
C ARG A 111 7.42 -6.64 13.30
N VAL A 112 6.28 -6.13 12.80
CA VAL A 112 6.25 -5.10 11.75
C VAL A 112 6.38 -3.72 12.38
N THR A 113 7.58 -3.17 12.33
CA THR A 113 7.92 -1.81 12.82
C THR A 113 8.10 -0.79 11.69
N THR A 114 7.86 -1.20 10.45
CA THR A 114 8.13 -0.42 9.23
C THR A 114 6.94 0.45 8.80
N ALA A 115 7.22 1.56 8.12
CA ALA A 115 6.20 2.55 7.74
C ALA A 115 5.09 1.98 6.83
N ALA A 116 5.41 0.99 6.00
CA ALA A 116 4.42 0.16 5.32
C ALA A 116 4.51 -1.29 5.80
N ASN A 117 3.34 -1.92 6.01
CA ASN A 117 3.26 -3.35 6.26
C ASN A 117 3.34 -4.11 4.92
N THR A 118 4.55 -4.60 4.61
CA THR A 118 4.84 -5.48 3.47
C THR A 118 4.85 -6.98 3.87
N ALA A 119 4.51 -7.31 5.13
CA ALA A 119 4.28 -8.68 5.57
C ALA A 119 2.90 -9.14 5.08
N ARG A 120 2.89 -9.70 3.88
CA ARG A 120 1.68 -10.03 3.11
C ARG A 120 1.84 -11.39 2.46
N PHE A 121 0.73 -12.01 2.07
CA PHE A 121 0.75 -13.28 1.36
C PHE A 121 -0.40 -13.41 0.37
N ARG A 122 -0.20 -14.28 -0.62
CA ARG A 122 -1.25 -14.85 -1.46
C ARG A 122 -1.28 -16.35 -1.30
N VAL A 123 -2.45 -16.93 -1.54
CA VAL A 123 -2.70 -18.36 -1.45
C VAL A 123 -3.30 -18.86 -2.77
N ALA A 124 -2.85 -20.02 -3.22
CA ALA A 124 -3.53 -20.84 -4.22
C ALA A 124 -3.71 -22.26 -3.64
N ALA A 125 -4.18 -23.21 -4.43
CA ALA A 125 -4.25 -24.61 -4.01
C ALA A 125 -2.88 -25.07 -3.47
N ASP A 126 -2.87 -25.44 -2.19
CA ASP A 126 -1.77 -26.10 -1.49
C ASP A 126 -0.43 -25.32 -1.41
N VAL A 127 -0.42 -24.06 -1.82
CA VAL A 127 0.72 -23.14 -1.79
C VAL A 127 0.35 -21.76 -1.22
N VAL A 128 1.27 -21.21 -0.43
CA VAL A 128 1.27 -19.81 0.02
C VAL A 128 2.58 -19.17 -0.43
N VAL A 129 2.51 -17.98 -1.03
CA VAL A 129 3.69 -17.16 -1.36
C VAL A 129 3.52 -15.81 -0.69
N GLY A 130 4.53 -15.38 0.06
CA GLY A 130 4.40 -14.17 0.87
C GLY A 130 5.73 -13.55 1.27
N ALA A 131 5.64 -12.56 2.15
CA ALA A 131 6.71 -12.13 3.03
C ALA A 131 6.20 -12.08 4.47
N PHE A 132 7.11 -12.34 5.40
CA PHE A 132 6.84 -12.33 6.84
C PHE A 132 8.03 -11.67 7.55
N PRO A 133 7.85 -11.00 8.71
CA PRO A 133 8.93 -10.41 9.49
C PRO A 133 9.75 -11.50 10.18
N PHE A 134 10.55 -12.23 9.40
CA PHE A 134 11.50 -13.20 9.91
C PHE A 134 12.72 -12.48 10.50
N GLN A 135 13.41 -13.14 11.44
CA GLN A 135 14.70 -12.63 11.94
C GLN A 135 15.71 -12.58 10.78
N ALA A 136 16.40 -11.45 10.65
CA ALA A 136 17.48 -11.27 9.69
C ALA A 136 18.63 -12.22 10.02
N ALA A 137 19.20 -12.85 8.98
CA ALA A 137 20.27 -13.83 9.10
C ALA A 137 21.41 -13.32 10.00
N TYR A 138 21.76 -14.09 11.02
CA TYR A 138 22.82 -13.79 12.01
C TYR A 138 22.68 -12.47 12.79
N SER A 139 21.48 -11.87 12.87
CA SER A 139 21.26 -10.67 13.69
C SER A 139 21.28 -10.95 15.19
N SER A 140 22.10 -10.19 15.93
CA SER A 140 22.15 -10.16 17.39
C SER A 140 22.39 -8.70 17.86
N PRO A 141 21.47 -8.07 18.61
CA PRO A 141 20.13 -8.57 18.98
C PRO A 141 19.27 -8.88 17.74
N ALA A 142 18.21 -9.67 17.93
CA ALA A 142 17.33 -10.08 16.85
C ALA A 142 16.68 -8.88 16.17
N ALA A 143 16.95 -8.71 14.87
CA ALA A 143 16.30 -7.71 14.03
C ALA A 143 15.37 -8.42 13.05
N TYR A 144 14.15 -7.90 12.87
CA TYR A 144 13.14 -8.51 11.99
C TYR A 144 12.97 -7.71 10.70
N ALA A 145 12.80 -8.40 9.58
CA ALA A 145 12.56 -7.78 8.29
C ALA A 145 11.60 -8.64 7.45
N ALA A 146 10.74 -7.99 6.67
CA ALA A 146 9.90 -8.69 5.69
C ALA A 146 10.80 -9.41 4.67
N GLN A 147 10.81 -10.74 4.71
CA GLN A 147 11.62 -11.59 3.83
C GLN A 147 10.70 -12.55 3.06
N PRO A 148 10.87 -12.68 1.72
CA PRO A 148 10.03 -13.55 0.90
C PRO A 148 10.12 -15.02 1.31
N PHE A 149 8.99 -15.70 1.24
CA PHE A 149 8.88 -17.14 1.45
C PHE A 149 7.93 -17.79 0.44
N VAL A 150 8.11 -19.09 0.25
CA VAL A 150 7.11 -20.00 -0.31
C VAL A 150 6.81 -21.05 0.76
N ALA A 151 5.55 -21.40 0.94
CA ALA A 151 5.12 -22.47 1.82
C ALA A 151 4.20 -23.42 1.06
N ALA A 152 4.37 -24.73 1.27
CA ALA A 152 3.58 -25.76 0.61
C ALA A 152 3.11 -26.80 1.61
N ARG A 153 1.98 -27.45 1.32
CA ARG A 153 1.43 -28.56 2.14
C ARG A 153 1.28 -29.89 1.38
N GLU A 154 1.38 -29.90 0.05
CA GLU A 154 1.43 -31.11 -0.76
C GLU A 154 2.87 -31.39 -1.23
N PHE A 155 3.41 -32.56 -0.88
CA PHE A 155 4.76 -33.01 -1.25
C PHE A 155 4.74 -34.37 -1.95
N VAL A 156 5.63 -34.55 -2.92
CA VAL A 156 5.81 -35.79 -3.66
C VAL A 156 6.58 -36.80 -2.80
N SER A 157 5.89 -37.84 -2.36
CA SER A 157 6.42 -38.96 -1.55
C SER A 157 6.81 -40.19 -2.38
N THR A 158 6.52 -40.20 -3.69
CA THR A 158 6.85 -41.32 -4.60
C THR A 158 8.04 -40.95 -5.50
N ALA A 159 9.14 -41.71 -5.42
CA ALA A 159 10.38 -41.41 -6.14
C ALA A 159 10.20 -41.29 -7.67
N ALA A 160 9.43 -42.20 -8.29
CA ALA A 160 9.19 -42.18 -9.74
C ALA A 160 8.52 -40.88 -10.25
N LEU A 161 7.86 -40.11 -9.37
CA LEU A 161 7.24 -38.82 -9.72
C LEU A 161 8.23 -37.64 -9.62
N LEU A 162 9.49 -37.86 -9.25
CA LEU A 162 10.52 -36.81 -9.16
C LEU A 162 11.20 -36.49 -10.49
N ASP A 163 11.19 -37.42 -11.45
CA ASP A 163 11.96 -37.34 -12.70
C ASP A 163 11.64 -36.06 -13.50
N GLY A 164 12.68 -35.42 -14.01
CA GLY A 164 12.59 -34.17 -14.78
C GLY A 164 13.85 -33.32 -14.73
N THR A 165 13.93 -32.34 -15.63
CA THR A 165 14.98 -31.30 -15.64
C THR A 165 14.43 -30.04 -14.99
N TYR A 166 15.19 -29.40 -14.12
CA TYR A 166 14.78 -28.23 -13.35
C TYR A 166 15.86 -27.13 -13.38
N ASN A 167 15.40 -25.89 -13.39
CA ASN A 167 16.21 -24.70 -13.15
C ASN A 167 16.15 -24.38 -11.67
N ARG A 168 17.30 -24.26 -10.99
CA ARG A 168 17.38 -23.99 -9.55
C ARG A 168 18.06 -22.67 -9.26
N PHE A 169 17.34 -21.78 -8.60
CA PHE A 169 17.90 -20.55 -8.02
C PHE A 169 18.12 -20.74 -6.52
N SER A 170 19.12 -20.04 -5.99
CA SER A 170 19.45 -20.02 -4.56
C SER A 170 19.90 -18.63 -4.14
N VAL A 171 19.58 -18.26 -2.91
CA VAL A 171 20.34 -17.25 -2.17
C VAL A 171 21.03 -17.91 -0.96
N THR A 172 22.22 -17.42 -0.65
CA THR A 172 23.04 -17.88 0.49
C THR A 172 23.49 -16.67 1.30
N ARG A 173 23.44 -16.80 2.63
CA ARG A 173 23.78 -15.77 3.60
C ARG A 173 24.84 -16.31 4.56
N SER A 174 25.86 -15.51 4.85
CA SER A 174 27.03 -15.91 5.64
C SER A 174 27.26 -14.91 6.79
N PRO A 175 27.75 -15.34 7.98
CA PRO A 175 28.07 -14.44 9.09
C PRO A 175 29.11 -13.40 8.66
N GLY A 176 28.77 -12.11 8.75
CA GLY A 176 29.64 -10.99 8.36
C GLY A 176 30.07 -10.96 6.88
N GLY A 177 29.53 -11.85 6.05
CA GLY A 177 29.97 -12.06 4.67
C GLY A 177 29.06 -11.42 3.63
N ALA A 178 29.57 -11.36 2.40
CA ALA A 178 28.76 -11.04 1.23
C ALA A 178 27.61 -12.06 1.06
N GLN A 179 26.47 -11.57 0.60
CA GLN A 179 25.33 -12.38 0.22
C GLN A 179 25.59 -12.95 -1.18
N ASP A 180 25.22 -14.20 -1.44
CA ASP A 180 25.47 -14.86 -2.74
C ASP A 180 24.17 -15.31 -3.42
N SER A 181 24.23 -15.42 -4.75
CA SER A 181 23.16 -15.88 -5.64
C SER A 181 23.67 -16.99 -6.55
N THR A 182 23.15 -18.21 -6.45
CA THR A 182 23.54 -19.30 -7.37
C THR A 182 22.40 -19.72 -8.27
N LEU A 183 22.72 -20.05 -9.52
CA LEU A 183 21.80 -20.45 -10.57
C LEU A 183 22.40 -21.66 -11.28
N LEU A 184 21.71 -22.80 -11.24
CA LEU A 184 22.22 -24.07 -11.75
C LEU A 184 21.10 -24.88 -12.40
N ALA A 185 21.41 -25.65 -13.43
CA ALA A 185 20.54 -26.71 -13.92
C ALA A 185 20.71 -27.97 -13.08
N MET A 186 19.62 -28.74 -12.94
CA MET A 186 19.63 -30.05 -12.31
C MET A 186 18.68 -31.02 -13.03
N ARG A 187 18.94 -32.32 -12.89
CA ARG A 187 18.06 -33.39 -13.42
C ARG A 187 17.86 -34.45 -12.36
N LEU A 188 16.60 -34.83 -12.15
CA LEU A 188 16.22 -36.06 -11.46
C LEU A 188 15.89 -37.10 -12.54
N SER A 189 16.44 -38.30 -12.40
CA SER A 189 16.28 -39.39 -13.37
C SER A 189 16.36 -40.76 -12.72
N GLY A 190 16.02 -41.80 -13.48
CA GLY A 190 16.08 -43.18 -13.02
C GLY A 190 14.99 -43.51 -12.02
N SER A 191 13.76 -43.03 -12.25
CA SER A 191 12.63 -43.14 -11.31
C SER A 191 12.93 -42.48 -9.95
N GLY A 192 13.56 -41.31 -9.98
CA GLY A 192 13.89 -40.46 -8.85
C GLY A 192 15.09 -40.88 -8.02
N THR A 193 15.88 -41.87 -8.48
CA THR A 193 17.02 -42.41 -7.72
C THR A 193 18.35 -41.72 -8.00
N VAL A 194 18.43 -40.89 -9.05
CA VAL A 194 19.63 -40.15 -9.43
C VAL A 194 19.33 -38.65 -9.52
N LEU A 195 20.15 -37.83 -8.87
CA LEU A 195 20.14 -36.38 -8.99
C LEU A 195 21.48 -35.90 -9.58
N GLU A 196 21.44 -35.25 -10.74
CA GLU A 196 22.56 -34.52 -11.33
C GLU A 196 22.40 -33.02 -11.09
N ILE A 197 23.48 -32.33 -10.71
CA ILE A 197 23.53 -30.86 -10.58
C ILE A 197 24.75 -30.33 -11.34
N CYS A 198 24.55 -29.31 -12.18
CA CYS A 198 25.67 -28.61 -12.80
C CYS A 198 26.19 -27.49 -11.88
N ASN A 199 27.33 -27.72 -11.21
CA ASN A 199 27.90 -26.78 -10.25
C ASN A 199 29.05 -25.96 -10.87
N ASP A 200 28.69 -24.98 -11.70
CA ASP A 200 29.66 -24.14 -12.45
C ASP A 200 29.44 -22.62 -12.20
N ALA A 201 30.39 -21.80 -12.65
CA ALA A 201 30.24 -20.35 -12.73
C ALA A 201 29.48 -19.92 -13.99
N ILE A 202 29.64 -20.65 -15.10
CA ILE A 202 28.86 -20.49 -16.33
C ILE A 202 27.54 -21.27 -16.18
N ILE A 203 26.44 -20.69 -16.65
CA ILE A 203 25.12 -21.32 -16.57
C ILE A 203 24.96 -22.28 -17.76
N TYR A 204 25.06 -23.58 -17.50
CA TYR A 204 24.90 -24.65 -18.49
C TYR A 204 23.55 -25.38 -18.38
N LYS A 205 22.99 -25.82 -19.52
CA LYS A 205 22.05 -26.94 -19.60
C LYS A 205 22.71 -28.19 -18.99
N ILE A 206 21.93 -29.06 -18.33
CA ILE A 206 22.46 -30.23 -17.62
C ILE A 206 23.22 -31.23 -18.53
N ASP A 207 22.85 -31.28 -19.82
CA ASP A 207 23.51 -32.09 -20.85
C ASP A 207 24.78 -31.46 -21.41
N LEU A 208 24.93 -30.14 -21.32
CA LEU A 208 26.13 -29.40 -21.73
C LEU A 208 27.08 -29.12 -20.55
N CYS A 209 26.75 -29.60 -19.35
CA CYS A 209 27.55 -29.37 -18.17
C CYS A 209 28.93 -30.06 -18.27
N PRO A 210 30.05 -29.33 -18.08
CA PRO A 210 31.38 -29.93 -18.04
C PRO A 210 31.46 -31.07 -17.01
N ALA A 211 32.12 -32.17 -17.35
CA ALA A 211 32.19 -33.36 -16.50
C ALA A 211 32.79 -33.07 -15.11
N ALA A 212 33.76 -32.16 -15.00
CA ALA A 212 34.34 -31.72 -13.74
C ALA A 212 33.40 -30.88 -12.87
N SER A 213 32.38 -30.25 -13.47
CA SER A 213 31.40 -29.38 -12.79
C SER A 213 30.10 -30.12 -12.47
N LYS A 214 29.84 -31.26 -13.11
CA LYS A 214 28.67 -32.11 -12.85
C LYS A 214 28.87 -32.90 -11.55
N ARG A 215 27.95 -32.71 -10.60
CA ARG A 215 27.83 -33.54 -9.40
C ARG A 215 26.68 -34.52 -9.55
N THR A 216 26.90 -35.78 -9.17
CA THR A 216 25.90 -36.85 -9.20
C THR A 216 25.65 -37.35 -7.79
N TYR A 217 24.38 -37.51 -7.43
CA TYR A 217 23.94 -37.97 -6.12
C TYR A 217 23.02 -39.18 -6.30
N SER A 218 23.17 -40.20 -5.45
CA SER A 218 22.12 -41.20 -5.23
C SER A 218 21.04 -40.58 -4.34
N VAL A 219 19.77 -40.82 -4.66
CA VAL A 219 18.61 -40.22 -3.97
C VAL A 219 17.82 -41.30 -3.24
N ALA A 220 17.54 -41.05 -1.97
CA ALA A 220 16.71 -41.90 -1.12
C ALA A 220 15.65 -41.07 -0.38
N ALA A 221 14.58 -41.73 0.06
CA ALA A 221 13.60 -41.11 0.96
C ALA A 221 14.22 -40.89 2.36
N GLY A 222 14.00 -39.70 2.91
CA GLY A 222 14.29 -39.35 4.30
C GLY A 222 13.00 -39.25 5.13
N ALA A 223 13.10 -38.61 6.30
CA ALA A 223 11.94 -38.36 7.15
C ALA A 223 11.11 -37.16 6.65
N ASP A 224 9.80 -37.15 6.98
CA ASP A 224 8.93 -35.97 6.84
C ASP A 224 8.98 -35.37 5.41
N ASP A 225 8.64 -36.21 4.43
CA ASP A 225 8.62 -35.95 2.97
C ASP A 225 9.94 -35.40 2.36
N THR A 226 11.05 -35.53 3.09
CA THR A 226 12.39 -35.14 2.63
C THR A 226 12.97 -36.20 1.69
N TRP A 227 13.65 -35.75 0.65
CA TRP A 227 14.55 -36.56 -0.18
C TRP A 227 16.00 -36.20 0.14
N VAL A 228 16.83 -37.24 0.27
CA VAL A 228 18.24 -37.13 0.64
C VAL A 228 19.07 -37.56 -0.56
N GLY A 229 19.76 -36.61 -1.20
CA GLY A 229 20.78 -36.89 -2.20
C GLY A 229 22.15 -37.03 -1.55
N THR A 230 22.85 -38.14 -1.72
CA THR A 230 24.24 -38.35 -1.27
C THR A 230 25.17 -38.40 -2.48
N ASN A 231 26.17 -37.50 -2.55
CA ASN A 231 27.06 -37.42 -3.71
C ASN A 231 27.92 -38.69 -3.83
N VAL A 232 27.92 -39.30 -5.02
CA VAL A 232 28.58 -40.59 -5.30
C VAL A 232 30.11 -40.53 -5.22
N ALA A 233 30.69 -39.34 -5.37
CA ALA A 233 32.13 -39.09 -5.27
C ALA A 233 32.55 -38.57 -3.88
N ASN A 234 31.61 -38.08 -3.05
CA ASN A 234 31.88 -37.61 -1.69
C ASN A 234 30.63 -37.72 -0.82
N SER A 235 30.55 -38.74 0.02
CA SER A 235 29.39 -39.00 0.89
C SER A 235 29.09 -37.91 1.93
N SER A 236 30.02 -36.97 2.18
CA SER A 236 29.77 -35.78 3.02
C SER A 236 29.03 -34.65 2.31
N ASP A 237 28.97 -34.66 0.98
CA ASP A 237 28.21 -33.69 0.17
C ASP A 237 26.77 -34.21 0.01
N VAL A 238 25.89 -33.73 0.89
CA VAL A 238 24.48 -34.15 1.01
C VAL A 238 23.53 -33.02 0.60
N ALA A 239 22.57 -33.34 -0.25
CA ALA A 239 21.51 -32.46 -0.70
C ALA A 239 20.16 -32.91 -0.13
N ASN A 240 19.71 -32.27 0.95
CA ASN A 240 18.36 -32.46 1.50
C ASN A 240 17.37 -31.52 0.81
N PHE A 241 16.23 -32.03 0.36
CA PHE A 241 15.18 -31.25 -0.31
C PHE A 241 13.79 -31.86 -0.13
N ARG A 242 12.73 -31.10 -0.42
CA ARG A 242 11.40 -31.64 -0.72
C ARG A 242 11.02 -31.28 -2.15
N MET A 243 10.08 -32.04 -2.71
CA MET A 243 9.49 -31.74 -4.01
C MET A 243 8.01 -31.41 -3.77
N ALA A 244 7.65 -30.13 -3.79
CA ALA A 244 6.27 -29.69 -3.61
C ALA A 244 5.48 -29.86 -4.91
N ARG A 245 4.18 -30.12 -4.80
CA ARG A 245 3.26 -30.09 -5.93
C ARG A 245 2.56 -28.73 -5.96
N ILE A 246 2.86 -27.91 -6.95
CA ILE A 246 2.36 -26.53 -7.04
C ILE A 246 1.82 -26.33 -8.47
N GLY A 247 0.52 -26.11 -8.59
CA GLY A 247 -0.14 -25.89 -9.89
C GLY A 247 -0.05 -27.12 -10.82
N GLY A 248 -0.05 -28.33 -10.26
CA GLY A 248 0.17 -29.56 -11.03
C GLY A 248 1.60 -29.73 -11.55
N GLN A 249 2.57 -28.98 -11.02
CA GLN A 249 3.99 -29.08 -11.39
C GLN A 249 4.86 -29.33 -10.16
N ASN A 250 5.99 -30.00 -10.39
CA ASN A 250 6.98 -30.30 -9.35
C ASN A 250 7.85 -29.07 -9.07
N VAL A 251 7.99 -28.68 -7.80
CA VAL A 251 8.82 -27.55 -7.37
C VAL A 251 9.80 -28.03 -6.31
N TYR A 252 11.09 -27.99 -6.64
CA TYR A 252 12.17 -28.33 -5.72
C TYR A 252 12.26 -27.24 -4.65
N LEU A 253 12.22 -27.61 -3.37
CA LEU A 253 12.36 -26.70 -2.24
C LEU A 253 13.40 -27.23 -1.25
N ALA A 254 14.41 -26.41 -0.94
CA ALA A 254 15.36 -26.67 0.13
C ALA A 254 15.74 -25.38 0.85
N GLY A 255 15.88 -25.45 2.16
CA GLY A 255 16.42 -24.36 2.97
C GLY A 255 17.09 -24.92 4.21
N GLY A 256 17.88 -24.11 4.90
CA GLY A 256 18.46 -24.51 6.19
C GLY A 256 19.81 -23.86 6.46
N VAL A 257 20.44 -24.38 7.51
CA VAL A 257 21.78 -24.02 7.98
C VAL A 257 22.79 -25.12 7.64
N ASN A 258 23.90 -24.74 7.04
CA ASN A 258 25.16 -25.48 7.17
C ASN A 258 25.92 -24.89 8.36
N LEU A 259 26.61 -25.74 9.13
CA LEU A 259 27.42 -25.31 10.28
C LEU A 259 28.89 -25.07 9.91
N ALA A 260 29.40 -25.77 8.89
CA ALA A 260 30.78 -25.69 8.42
C ALA A 260 30.85 -25.73 6.87
N PRO A 261 31.11 -24.59 6.18
CA PRO A 261 31.07 -23.22 6.72
C PRO A 261 29.66 -22.86 7.21
N ALA A 262 29.57 -21.95 8.17
CA ALA A 262 28.31 -21.42 8.66
C ALA A 262 27.60 -20.62 7.56
N VAL A 263 26.56 -21.17 6.95
CA VAL A 263 25.73 -20.48 5.95
C VAL A 263 24.25 -20.82 6.08
N GLN A 264 23.39 -19.84 5.86
CA GLN A 264 21.94 -19.98 5.73
C GLN A 264 21.57 -19.90 4.25
N PHE A 265 20.77 -20.83 3.74
CA PHE A 265 20.41 -20.84 2.32
C PHE A 265 18.92 -21.09 2.09
N MET A 266 18.41 -20.55 0.99
CA MET A 266 17.11 -20.87 0.41
C MET A 266 17.32 -21.22 -1.06
N ARG A 267 16.75 -22.35 -1.49
CA ARG A 267 16.81 -22.90 -2.84
C ARG A 267 15.39 -23.20 -3.31
N ILE A 268 15.07 -22.75 -4.51
CA ILE A 268 13.84 -23.08 -5.22
C ILE A 268 14.20 -23.53 -6.63
N GLY A 269 13.54 -24.57 -7.13
CA GLY A 269 13.70 -24.99 -8.52
C GLY A 269 12.38 -25.27 -9.21
N LEU A 270 12.24 -24.75 -10.42
CA LEU A 270 11.07 -24.93 -11.29
C LEU A 270 11.45 -25.83 -12.48
N PRO A 271 10.51 -26.58 -13.09
CA PRO A 271 10.78 -27.39 -14.27
C PRO A 271 11.34 -26.53 -15.42
N ASP A 272 12.31 -27.06 -16.17
CA ASP A 272 12.84 -26.37 -17.35
C ASP A 272 11.80 -26.39 -18.48
N SER A 273 11.58 -25.24 -19.13
CA SER A 273 10.58 -25.10 -20.20
C SER A 273 10.90 -23.92 -21.09
N SER A 274 10.82 -24.11 -22.40
CA SER A 274 10.87 -23.02 -23.39
C SER A 274 9.60 -22.16 -23.41
N SER A 275 8.50 -22.61 -22.78
CA SER A 275 7.25 -21.86 -22.71
C SER A 275 7.42 -20.60 -21.86
N TRP A 276 7.26 -19.44 -22.48
CA TRP A 276 7.44 -18.15 -21.82
C TRP A 276 6.28 -17.17 -22.08
N PRO A 277 5.07 -17.47 -21.56
CA PRO A 277 3.96 -16.52 -21.64
C PRO A 277 4.29 -15.24 -20.86
N ALA A 278 3.60 -14.16 -21.22
CA ALA A 278 3.53 -12.98 -20.36
C ALA A 278 2.77 -13.35 -19.08
N THR A 279 3.37 -13.15 -17.91
CA THR A 279 2.74 -13.45 -16.61
C THR A 279 2.79 -12.25 -15.68
N ARG A 280 1.75 -12.06 -14.86
CA ARG A 280 1.74 -11.11 -13.75
C ARG A 280 1.88 -11.90 -12.44
N GLY A 281 3.07 -11.85 -11.84
CA GLY A 281 3.27 -12.35 -10.47
C GLY A 281 2.95 -11.28 -9.44
N VAL A 282 2.41 -11.64 -8.28
CA VAL A 282 2.34 -10.78 -7.09
C VAL A 282 3.13 -11.42 -5.95
N GLY A 283 3.99 -10.62 -5.28
CA GLY A 283 4.76 -11.09 -4.14
C GLY A 283 5.94 -10.19 -3.75
N ALA A 284 6.85 -10.77 -2.98
CA ALA A 284 7.85 -10.04 -2.23
C ALA A 284 9.28 -10.23 -2.75
N SER A 285 10.15 -9.27 -2.41
CA SER A 285 11.60 -9.36 -2.60
C SER A 285 12.37 -9.25 -1.29
N THR A 286 13.62 -9.70 -1.27
CA THR A 286 14.54 -9.61 -0.13
C THR A 286 14.91 -8.18 0.28
N THR A 287 14.55 -7.18 -0.53
CA THR A 287 14.63 -5.75 -0.18
C THR A 287 13.43 -5.29 0.66
N GLY A 288 12.53 -6.20 1.05
CA GLY A 288 11.35 -5.92 1.85
C GLY A 288 10.19 -5.26 1.08
N SER A 289 10.22 -5.26 -0.27
CA SER A 289 9.14 -4.68 -1.07
C SER A 289 8.07 -5.71 -1.46
N TRP A 290 6.81 -5.28 -1.44
CA TRP A 290 5.65 -6.07 -1.90
C TRP A 290 5.04 -5.46 -3.15
N GLY A 291 4.64 -6.28 -4.12
CA GLY A 291 3.80 -5.84 -5.24
C GLY A 291 3.87 -6.78 -6.44
N SER A 292 3.41 -6.30 -7.59
CA SER A 292 3.33 -7.09 -8.82
C SER A 292 4.56 -6.96 -9.72
N ASN A 293 4.88 -8.01 -10.47
CA ASN A 293 5.82 -8.00 -11.58
C ASN A 293 5.13 -8.60 -12.82
N LEU A 294 4.91 -7.78 -13.84
CA LEU A 294 4.52 -8.23 -15.17
C LEU A 294 5.79 -8.55 -15.94
N ILE A 295 6.00 -9.80 -16.35
CA ILE A 295 7.18 -10.23 -17.10
C ILE A 295 6.77 -10.96 -18.38
N ASP A 296 7.38 -10.59 -19.50
CA ASP A 296 7.23 -11.23 -20.80
C ASP A 296 8.61 -11.54 -21.42
N THR A 297 8.68 -11.70 -22.74
CA THR A 297 9.93 -12.00 -23.46
C THR A 297 10.81 -10.77 -23.73
N ALA A 298 10.31 -9.55 -23.52
CA ALA A 298 10.96 -8.28 -23.83
C ALA A 298 11.12 -7.36 -22.60
N ASN A 299 10.22 -7.42 -21.61
CA ASN A 299 10.19 -6.52 -20.45
C ASN A 299 9.81 -7.22 -19.14
N SER A 300 10.31 -6.69 -18.03
CA SER A 300 9.85 -6.96 -16.67
C SER A 300 9.48 -5.62 -16.03
N VAL A 301 8.21 -5.43 -15.68
CA VAL A 301 7.68 -4.23 -15.03
C VAL A 301 7.28 -4.59 -13.60
N ARG A 302 8.12 -4.24 -12.62
CA ARG A 302 7.82 -4.41 -11.20
C ARG A 302 7.25 -3.14 -10.60
N THR A 303 6.02 -3.20 -10.13
CA THR A 303 5.35 -2.15 -9.37
C THR A 303 5.22 -2.60 -7.92
N SER A 304 5.84 -1.90 -6.98
CA SER A 304 5.91 -2.36 -5.59
C SER A 304 6.01 -1.21 -4.57
N THR A 305 5.57 -1.51 -3.35
CA THR A 305 5.75 -0.68 -2.15
C THR A 305 6.91 -1.22 -1.32
N GLY A 306 7.92 -0.40 -1.04
CA GLY A 306 9.00 -0.71 -0.10
C GLY A 306 8.55 -0.67 1.37
N ALA A 307 9.39 -1.17 2.28
CA ALA A 307 9.11 -1.15 3.72
C ALA A 307 9.02 0.28 4.30
N ASP A 308 9.68 1.24 3.65
CA ASP A 308 9.58 2.68 3.90
C ASP A 308 8.25 3.31 3.41
N GLY A 309 7.39 2.54 2.73
CA GLY A 309 6.18 3.05 2.08
C GLY A 309 6.45 3.73 0.73
N THR A 310 7.63 3.57 0.13
CA THR A 310 7.89 4.05 -1.24
C THR A 310 7.25 3.12 -2.26
N TYR A 311 6.13 3.58 -2.82
CA TYR A 311 5.53 3.02 -4.03
C TYR A 311 6.27 3.51 -5.27
N GLY A 312 6.54 2.61 -6.21
CA GLY A 312 7.14 2.94 -7.50
C GLY A 312 7.02 1.82 -8.51
N SER A 313 7.34 2.12 -9.76
CA SER A 313 7.41 1.16 -10.86
C SER A 313 8.80 1.16 -11.49
N LEU A 314 9.33 -0.02 -11.78
CA LEU A 314 10.63 -0.24 -12.40
C LEU A 314 10.48 -1.15 -13.62
N THR A 315 10.78 -0.62 -14.80
CA THR A 315 10.82 -1.38 -16.06
C THR A 315 12.25 -1.76 -16.40
N LEU A 316 12.50 -3.05 -16.64
CA LEU A 316 13.79 -3.60 -17.04
C LEU A 316 13.63 -4.43 -18.33
N PRO A 317 14.57 -4.37 -19.28
CA PRO A 317 14.50 -5.19 -20.48
C PRO A 317 14.79 -6.67 -20.15
N VAL A 318 14.10 -7.58 -20.82
CA VAL A 318 14.34 -9.02 -20.78
C VAL A 318 15.13 -9.43 -22.03
N GLY A 319 16.21 -10.16 -21.83
CA GLY A 319 17.09 -10.67 -22.87
C GLY A 319 16.81 -12.14 -23.22
N GLY A 320 17.25 -12.54 -24.40
CA GLY A 320 17.06 -13.89 -24.93
C GLY A 320 17.88 -14.99 -24.25
N THR A 321 17.61 -16.23 -24.64
CA THR A 321 18.35 -17.44 -24.27
C THR A 321 19.72 -17.49 -24.93
N PHE A 322 20.74 -17.94 -24.19
CA PHE A 322 22.06 -18.23 -24.73
C PHE A 322 22.17 -19.73 -25.07
N ALA A 323 22.94 -20.11 -26.09
CA ALA A 323 23.02 -21.50 -26.58
C ALA A 323 23.41 -22.53 -25.50
N GLN A 324 24.14 -22.11 -24.46
CA GLN A 324 24.58 -22.94 -23.35
C GLN A 324 23.57 -22.98 -22.18
N GLN A 325 22.62 -22.04 -22.09
CA GLN A 325 21.73 -21.87 -20.93
C GLN A 325 20.44 -22.70 -21.03
N PRO A 326 19.82 -23.07 -19.90
CA PRO A 326 18.47 -23.65 -19.86
C PRO A 326 17.40 -22.77 -20.51
N GLU A 327 16.37 -23.40 -21.05
CA GLU A 327 15.36 -22.71 -21.87
C GLU A 327 14.31 -21.97 -21.04
N GLY A 328 14.13 -22.36 -19.79
CA GLY A 328 13.28 -21.72 -18.77
C GLY A 328 14.00 -20.70 -17.89
N ILE A 329 15.15 -20.19 -18.32
CA ILE A 329 15.81 -19.03 -17.71
C ILE A 329 15.82 -17.85 -18.69
N ARG A 330 15.52 -16.65 -18.20
CA ARG A 330 15.74 -15.39 -18.93
C ARG A 330 16.65 -14.46 -18.14
N LEU A 331 17.52 -13.75 -18.85
CA LEU A 331 18.37 -12.69 -18.28
C LEU A 331 17.56 -11.38 -18.26
N VAL A 332 17.47 -10.71 -17.12
CA VAL A 332 16.78 -9.43 -16.95
C VAL A 332 17.81 -8.34 -16.70
N ASN A 333 17.69 -7.22 -17.44
CA ASN A 333 18.63 -6.10 -17.45
C ASN A 333 20.09 -6.51 -17.77
N GLY A 334 20.29 -7.40 -18.73
CA GLY A 334 21.58 -8.05 -18.99
C GLY A 334 22.76 -7.12 -19.28
N SER A 335 22.51 -5.91 -19.81
CA SER A 335 23.51 -4.86 -20.06
C SER A 335 23.70 -3.90 -18.89
N GLY A 336 22.74 -3.81 -17.96
CA GLY A 336 22.75 -2.84 -16.86
C GLY A 336 23.62 -3.24 -15.67
N ALA A 337 23.77 -2.32 -14.70
CA ALA A 337 24.52 -2.58 -13.47
C ALA A 337 23.81 -3.59 -12.55
N SER A 338 22.49 -3.50 -12.43
CA SER A 338 21.66 -4.41 -11.62
C SER A 338 21.06 -5.50 -12.50
N LYS A 339 21.68 -6.68 -12.53
CA LYS A 339 21.33 -7.79 -13.41
C LYS A 339 20.58 -8.88 -12.62
N TYR A 340 19.57 -9.48 -13.21
CA TYR A 340 18.79 -10.55 -12.58
C TYR A 340 18.56 -11.68 -13.57
N PHE A 341 18.12 -12.83 -13.07
CA PHE A 341 17.61 -13.92 -13.88
C PHE A 341 16.21 -14.28 -13.41
N ALA A 342 15.34 -14.62 -14.35
CA ALA A 342 13.97 -15.05 -14.09
C ALA A 342 13.78 -16.53 -14.47
N MET A 343 12.98 -17.24 -13.69
CA MET A 343 12.37 -18.54 -14.02
C MET A 343 10.88 -18.49 -13.66
N GLN A 344 10.02 -19.12 -14.46
CA GLN A 344 8.58 -19.19 -14.18
C GLN A 344 8.00 -20.56 -14.53
N ASN A 345 6.88 -20.89 -13.89
CA ASN A 345 6.08 -22.07 -14.19
C ASN A 345 4.57 -21.68 -14.24
N GLY A 346 3.63 -22.62 -14.11
CA GLY A 346 2.20 -22.32 -14.18
C GLY A 346 1.64 -21.45 -13.04
N LEU A 347 2.30 -21.38 -11.87
CA LEU A 347 1.83 -20.62 -10.69
C LEU A 347 2.89 -19.76 -10.00
N LEU A 348 4.18 -19.92 -10.31
CA LEU A 348 5.28 -19.21 -9.66
C LEU A 348 6.13 -18.46 -10.69
N SER A 349 6.49 -17.23 -10.34
CA SER A 349 7.53 -16.45 -11.03
C SER A 349 8.60 -16.08 -10.01
N VAL A 350 9.86 -16.44 -10.28
CA VAL A 350 10.99 -16.25 -9.37
C VAL A 350 12.08 -15.45 -10.08
N LEU A 351 12.54 -14.37 -9.45
CA LEU A 351 13.71 -13.63 -9.90
C LEU A 351 14.83 -13.74 -8.85
N VAL A 352 16.06 -13.96 -9.30
CA VAL A 352 17.26 -13.93 -8.45
C VAL A 352 18.27 -12.95 -9.04
N GLY A 353 19.01 -12.24 -8.18
CA GLY A 353 20.08 -11.36 -8.64
C GLY A 353 21.26 -12.15 -9.22
N ALA A 354 22.04 -11.51 -10.09
CA ALA A 354 23.27 -12.10 -10.60
C ALA A 354 24.36 -12.18 -9.50
N ARG A 355 25.44 -12.91 -9.78
CA ARG A 355 26.68 -12.90 -8.97
C ARG A 355 27.45 -11.60 -9.18
N ASN A 356 26.82 -10.46 -8.87
CA ASN A 356 27.42 -9.13 -8.97
C ASN A 356 27.11 -8.28 -7.71
N PRO A 357 27.95 -7.29 -7.36
CA PRO A 357 27.79 -6.54 -6.10
C PRO A 357 26.45 -5.83 -5.94
N ASN A 358 25.79 -5.46 -7.06
CA ASN A 358 24.55 -4.68 -7.05
C ASN A 358 23.30 -5.52 -6.77
N THR A 359 23.37 -6.85 -6.94
CA THR A 359 22.18 -7.74 -6.88
C THR A 359 22.41 -9.08 -6.20
N GLN A 360 23.64 -9.45 -5.85
CA GLN A 360 23.94 -10.68 -5.12
C GLN A 360 23.10 -10.81 -3.84
N GLY A 361 22.50 -11.98 -3.62
CA GLY A 361 21.57 -12.22 -2.52
C GLY A 361 20.17 -11.61 -2.69
N TYR A 362 19.84 -11.02 -3.84
CA TYR A 362 18.46 -10.66 -4.20
C TYR A 362 17.67 -11.91 -4.56
N LEU A 363 16.51 -12.09 -3.93
CA LEU A 363 15.48 -13.04 -4.35
C LEU A 363 14.12 -12.33 -4.37
N GLN A 364 13.29 -12.67 -5.34
CA GLN A 364 11.89 -12.27 -5.42
C GLN A 364 11.04 -13.50 -5.73
N LEU A 365 10.01 -13.72 -4.92
CA LEU A 365 9.06 -14.82 -5.06
C LEU A 365 7.68 -14.21 -5.33
N ASN A 366 7.04 -14.64 -6.41
CA ASN A 366 5.70 -14.17 -6.79
C ASN A 366 4.80 -15.37 -7.09
N LEU A 367 3.56 -15.33 -6.59
CA LEU A 367 2.48 -16.18 -7.08
C LEU A 367 1.92 -15.54 -8.35
N ILE A 368 1.79 -16.29 -9.44
CA ILE A 368 1.20 -15.82 -10.69
C ILE A 368 -0.30 -15.62 -10.47
N ASP A 369 -0.75 -14.41 -10.76
CA ASP A 369 -2.13 -13.99 -10.75
C ASP A 369 -2.68 -14.17 -12.17
N THR A 370 -3.57 -15.15 -12.35
CA THR A 370 -4.27 -15.41 -13.62
C THR A 370 -5.56 -14.59 -13.76
N GLY A 371 -5.89 -13.76 -12.78
CA GLY A 371 -7.01 -12.83 -12.84
C GLY A 371 -6.75 -11.62 -13.73
N ALA A 372 -7.77 -10.78 -13.89
CA ALA A 372 -7.59 -9.45 -14.47
C ALA A 372 -6.61 -8.64 -13.59
N ALA A 373 -5.74 -7.84 -14.22
CA ALA A 373 -4.90 -6.92 -13.48
C ALA A 373 -5.79 -5.95 -12.68
N PRO A 374 -5.63 -5.83 -11.35
CA PRO A 374 -6.38 -4.86 -10.55
C PRO A 374 -6.21 -3.45 -11.11
N ASP A 375 -7.25 -2.63 -11.02
CA ASP A 375 -7.18 -1.24 -11.48
C ASP A 375 -5.98 -0.53 -10.83
N ALA A 376 -5.11 0.06 -11.65
CA ALA A 376 -3.90 0.72 -11.18
C ALA A 376 -4.17 1.87 -10.20
N ARG A 377 -5.42 2.39 -10.15
CA ARG A 377 -5.91 3.42 -9.24
C ARG A 377 -6.37 2.86 -7.88
N ASN A 378 -6.36 1.54 -7.69
CA ASN A 378 -6.53 0.95 -6.36
C ASN A 378 -5.36 1.36 -5.46
N GLY A 379 -5.63 1.75 -4.22
CA GLY A 379 -4.56 2.08 -3.26
C GLY A 379 -5.02 2.99 -2.14
N ARG A 380 -4.06 3.37 -1.29
CA ARG A 380 -4.26 4.28 -0.15
C ARG A 380 -3.68 5.65 -0.48
N TYR A 381 -4.50 6.69 -0.32
CA TYR A 381 -4.22 8.07 -0.64
C TYR A 381 -4.28 8.92 0.63
N LYS A 382 -3.28 9.79 0.84
CA LYS A 382 -3.24 10.69 2.00
C LYS A 382 -4.09 11.92 1.70
N VAL A 383 -5.16 12.08 2.47
CA VAL A 383 -6.19 13.11 2.30
C VAL A 383 -5.81 14.35 3.08
N TYR A 384 -5.96 15.51 2.44
CA TYR A 384 -5.93 16.84 3.05
C TYR A 384 -7.30 17.46 2.83
N ALA A 385 -8.11 17.52 3.89
CA ALA A 385 -9.50 17.95 3.83
C ALA A 385 -9.69 19.39 4.30
N THR A 386 -10.62 20.10 3.68
CA THR A 386 -10.86 21.53 3.95
C THR A 386 -11.56 21.81 5.29
N ASN A 387 -12.00 20.77 6.02
CA ASN A 387 -12.36 20.87 7.44
C ASN A 387 -11.14 20.90 8.39
N GLY A 388 -9.92 20.84 7.84
CA GLY A 388 -8.66 20.82 8.57
C GLY A 388 -8.17 19.46 9.06
N THR A 389 -8.81 18.35 8.66
CA THR A 389 -8.33 17.00 9.00
C THR A 389 -7.38 16.44 7.94
N ARG A 390 -6.45 15.58 8.37
CA ARG A 390 -5.78 14.62 7.50
C ARG A 390 -6.42 13.26 7.68
N GLN A 391 -6.59 12.51 6.60
CA GLN A 391 -7.23 11.19 6.63
C GLN A 391 -6.52 10.26 5.64
N THR A 392 -6.82 8.97 5.68
CA THR A 392 -6.41 7.99 4.65
C THR A 392 -7.64 7.53 3.88
N LEU A 393 -7.64 7.75 2.57
CA LEU A 393 -8.65 7.23 1.65
C LEU A 393 -8.09 5.97 0.97
N ALA A 394 -8.61 4.79 1.30
CA ALA A 394 -8.40 3.60 0.50
C ALA A 394 -9.48 3.51 -0.58
N LEU A 395 -9.07 3.30 -1.83
CA LEU A 395 -9.96 3.06 -2.96
C LEU A 395 -9.71 1.68 -3.55
N ASN A 396 -10.80 1.01 -3.89
CA ASN A 396 -10.82 -0.20 -4.72
C ASN A 396 -11.86 0.01 -5.83
N LEU A 397 -11.39 0.29 -7.04
CA LEU A 397 -12.18 0.56 -8.24
C LEU A 397 -12.81 -0.72 -8.79
N ASP A 398 -12.13 -1.86 -8.67
CA ASP A 398 -12.62 -3.16 -9.17
C ASP A 398 -13.91 -3.61 -8.46
N SER A 399 -13.94 -3.47 -7.13
CA SER A 399 -15.12 -3.77 -6.30
C SER A 399 -15.99 -2.55 -6.00
N LYS A 400 -15.61 -1.36 -6.50
CA LYS A 400 -16.26 -0.07 -6.31
C LYS A 400 -16.55 0.27 -4.83
N ARG A 401 -15.53 0.13 -3.97
CA ARG A 401 -15.60 0.38 -2.51
C ARG A 401 -14.55 1.38 -2.05
N TYR A 402 -14.87 2.14 -1.01
CA TYR A 402 -13.92 3.03 -0.32
C TYR A 402 -13.85 2.79 1.19
N GLU A 403 -12.71 3.16 1.77
CA GLU A 403 -12.50 3.35 3.22
C GLU A 403 -11.90 4.73 3.45
N MET A 404 -12.47 5.52 4.35
CA MET A 404 -11.98 6.82 4.78
C MET A 404 -11.70 6.76 6.28
N THR A 405 -10.42 6.72 6.66
CA THR A 405 -9.97 6.58 8.05
C THR A 405 -9.34 7.87 8.54
N ASP A 406 -9.81 8.43 9.65
CA ASP A 406 -9.22 9.64 10.24
C ASP A 406 -8.02 9.36 11.15
N GLU A 407 -7.38 10.42 11.66
CA GLU A 407 -6.21 10.34 12.56
C GLU A 407 -6.49 9.64 13.91
N SER A 408 -7.77 9.42 14.29
CA SER A 408 -8.13 8.61 15.46
C SER A 408 -8.30 7.12 15.16
N GLY A 409 -8.24 6.74 13.88
CA GLY A 409 -8.57 5.38 13.41
C GLY A 409 -10.07 5.17 13.15
N THR A 410 -10.91 6.22 13.27
CA THR A 410 -12.35 6.08 13.01
C THR A 410 -12.60 5.93 11.51
N LEU A 411 -13.27 4.84 11.14
CA LEU A 411 -13.54 4.46 9.75
C LEU A 411 -14.93 4.94 9.29
N ALA A 412 -15.00 5.49 8.08
CA ALA A 412 -16.19 5.51 7.25
C ALA A 412 -15.94 4.71 5.96
N SER A 413 -16.76 3.70 5.70
CA SER A 413 -16.66 2.89 4.48
C SER A 413 -18.00 2.82 3.77
N GLY A 414 -17.97 2.45 2.50
CA GLY A 414 -19.13 2.39 1.63
C GLY A 414 -18.77 1.97 0.21
N SER A 415 -19.76 2.03 -0.68
CA SER A 415 -19.58 1.84 -2.12
C SER A 415 -19.42 3.19 -2.82
N PHE A 416 -19.07 3.16 -4.10
CA PHE A 416 -19.25 4.30 -4.99
C PHE A 416 -19.74 3.84 -6.36
N ALA A 417 -20.30 4.76 -7.13
CA ALA A 417 -20.70 4.52 -8.52
C ALA A 417 -20.05 5.57 -9.43
N GLU A 418 -19.95 5.29 -10.73
CA GLU A 418 -19.64 6.31 -11.73
C GLU A 418 -20.82 7.30 -11.81
N ASP A 419 -20.53 8.60 -11.92
CA ASP A 419 -21.58 9.58 -12.17
C ASP A 419 -21.97 9.54 -13.65
N THR A 420 -23.15 9.00 -13.94
CA THR A 420 -23.68 8.89 -15.30
C THR A 420 -23.93 10.24 -15.98
N ALA A 421 -24.02 11.34 -15.22
CA ALA A 421 -24.14 12.70 -15.74
C ALA A 421 -22.79 13.41 -15.94
N GLU A 422 -21.70 12.90 -15.36
CA GLU A 422 -20.36 13.51 -15.43
C GLU A 422 -19.27 12.43 -15.63
N PRO A 423 -18.99 12.01 -16.88
CA PRO A 423 -17.97 10.99 -17.17
C PRO A 423 -16.61 11.27 -16.51
N GLY A 424 -16.05 10.23 -15.89
CA GLY A 424 -14.81 10.30 -15.11
C GLY A 424 -14.97 10.75 -13.65
N SER A 425 -16.17 11.17 -13.24
CA SER A 425 -16.52 11.39 -11.83
C SER A 425 -17.15 10.15 -11.22
N PHE A 426 -17.01 10.03 -9.90
CA PHE A 426 -17.60 9.00 -9.08
C PHE A 426 -18.37 9.63 -7.93
N VAL A 427 -19.47 9.01 -7.50
CA VAL A 427 -20.31 9.44 -6.37
C VAL A 427 -20.11 8.49 -5.20
N PHE A 428 -19.77 9.01 -4.03
CA PHE A 428 -19.68 8.23 -2.79
C PHE A 428 -21.08 7.90 -2.27
N ASP A 429 -21.33 6.63 -1.97
CA ASP A 429 -22.48 6.22 -1.15
C ASP A 429 -22.04 6.16 0.32
N SER A 430 -22.56 7.08 1.14
CA SER A 430 -22.10 7.28 2.51
C SER A 430 -23.27 7.59 3.42
N SER A 431 -23.41 6.81 4.50
CA SER A 431 -24.43 7.00 5.54
C SER A 431 -24.32 8.34 6.30
N ARG A 432 -23.23 9.09 6.11
CA ARG A 432 -23.05 10.46 6.64
C ARG A 432 -23.73 11.54 5.79
N ILE A 433 -24.34 11.18 4.66
CA ILE A 433 -25.04 12.12 3.76
C ILE A 433 -26.52 12.16 4.16
N THR A 434 -26.94 13.28 4.72
CA THR A 434 -28.35 13.54 5.10
C THR A 434 -29.00 14.62 4.24
N SER A 435 -28.30 15.13 3.22
CA SER A 435 -28.78 16.19 2.35
C SER A 435 -29.67 15.65 1.22
N PRO A 436 -30.69 16.41 0.74
CA PRO A 436 -31.57 15.98 -0.34
C PRO A 436 -30.84 15.59 -1.64
N VAL A 437 -29.71 16.25 -1.94
CA VAL A 437 -28.84 15.92 -3.06
C VAL A 437 -27.48 15.47 -2.56
N ASN A 438 -26.99 14.36 -3.11
CA ASN A 438 -25.63 13.88 -2.90
C ASN A 438 -24.66 14.73 -3.73
N THR A 439 -23.79 15.49 -3.07
CA THR A 439 -22.67 16.24 -3.66
C THR A 439 -21.29 15.66 -3.32
N ALA A 440 -21.24 14.53 -2.63
CA ALA A 440 -20.01 13.83 -2.28
C ALA A 440 -19.47 13.04 -3.48
N ARG A 441 -18.65 13.69 -4.30
CA ARG A 441 -18.07 13.15 -5.53
C ARG A 441 -16.56 13.20 -5.53
N PHE A 442 -15.92 12.43 -6.41
CA PHE A 442 -14.48 12.50 -6.65
C PHE A 442 -14.12 12.20 -8.11
N ARG A 443 -12.95 12.70 -8.53
CA ARG A 443 -12.27 12.39 -9.80
C ARG A 443 -10.81 12.02 -9.51
N LEU A 444 -10.19 11.28 -10.42
CA LEU A 444 -8.79 10.86 -10.29
C LEU A 444 -7.96 11.38 -11.46
N ALA A 445 -6.76 11.88 -11.17
CA ALA A 445 -5.67 12.06 -12.11
C ALA A 445 -4.48 11.20 -11.65
N ALA A 446 -4.40 9.99 -12.18
CA ALA A 446 -3.42 8.96 -11.79
C ALA A 446 -3.36 8.74 -10.26
N ASP A 447 -2.29 9.23 -9.62
CA ASP A 447 -2.00 9.06 -8.19
C ASP A 447 -2.60 10.14 -7.29
N THR A 448 -3.49 10.99 -7.82
CA THR A 448 -4.18 12.05 -7.08
C THR A 448 -5.69 11.97 -7.26
N VAL A 449 -6.42 12.12 -6.17
CA VAL A 449 -7.89 12.21 -6.09
C VAL A 449 -8.25 13.62 -5.66
N VAL A 450 -9.18 14.25 -6.37
CA VAL A 450 -9.83 15.50 -5.93
C VAL A 450 -11.30 15.20 -5.77
N GLY A 451 -11.87 15.58 -4.64
CA GLY A 451 -13.25 15.25 -4.35
C GLY A 451 -13.87 16.12 -3.28
N SER A 452 -15.06 15.72 -2.86
CA SER A 452 -15.76 16.21 -1.68
C SER A 452 -16.40 15.05 -0.95
N PHE A 453 -16.37 15.08 0.37
CA PHE A 453 -16.82 13.99 1.22
C PHE A 453 -17.53 14.55 2.47
N PRO A 454 -18.52 13.84 3.05
CA PRO A 454 -19.16 14.23 4.31
C PRO A 454 -18.21 14.08 5.50
N PHE A 455 -17.32 15.06 5.66
CA PHE A 455 -16.43 15.17 6.80
C PHE A 455 -17.15 15.79 8.00
N ALA A 456 -16.62 15.56 9.21
CA ALA A 456 -17.10 16.27 10.40
C ALA A 456 -16.89 17.79 10.21
N VAL A 457 -17.90 18.58 10.57
CA VAL A 457 -17.81 20.05 10.54
C VAL A 457 -16.77 20.50 11.56
N ALA A 458 -15.86 21.37 11.12
CA ALA A 458 -14.70 21.81 11.90
C ALA A 458 -15.13 22.35 13.28
N GLN A 459 -14.53 21.83 14.35
CA GLN A 459 -14.68 22.31 15.73
C GLN A 459 -16.12 22.27 16.31
N VAL A 460 -17.03 21.50 15.70
CA VAL A 460 -18.42 21.32 16.21
C VAL A 460 -18.53 20.04 17.04
N THR A 461 -19.19 20.11 18.20
CA THR A 461 -19.48 18.98 19.10
C THR A 461 -20.92 19.07 19.61
N PRO A 462 -21.74 18.00 19.57
CA PRO A 462 -21.46 16.69 18.96
C PRO A 462 -21.22 16.81 17.45
N ALA A 463 -20.51 15.84 16.87
CA ALA A 463 -20.09 15.92 15.47
C ALA A 463 -21.28 15.90 14.50
N SER A 464 -21.46 16.96 13.74
CA SER A 464 -22.30 17.00 12.53
C SER A 464 -21.44 16.81 11.29
N TYR A 465 -22.02 16.27 10.21
CA TYR A 465 -21.32 16.04 8.95
C TYR A 465 -21.75 17.03 7.85
N GLY A 466 -20.79 17.44 7.02
CA GLY A 466 -21.03 18.31 5.88
C GLY A 466 -20.10 17.96 4.73
N VAL A 467 -20.61 18.00 3.50
CA VAL A 467 -19.80 17.76 2.30
C VAL A 467 -18.77 18.90 2.19
N ARG A 468 -17.48 18.56 2.24
CA ARG A 468 -16.37 19.51 2.11
C ARG A 468 -15.32 18.98 1.13
N PRO A 469 -14.68 19.84 0.32
CA PRO A 469 -13.65 19.42 -0.63
C PRO A 469 -12.37 18.90 0.04
N PHE A 470 -11.65 18.06 -0.69
CA PHE A 470 -10.34 17.53 -0.31
C PHE A 470 -9.45 17.30 -1.54
N VAL A 471 -8.14 17.25 -1.29
CA VAL A 471 -7.17 16.66 -2.23
C VAL A 471 -6.52 15.49 -1.52
N ALA A 472 -6.44 14.34 -2.18
CA ALA A 472 -5.72 13.18 -1.67
C ALA A 472 -4.69 12.71 -2.68
N SER A 473 -3.51 12.28 -2.24
CA SER A 473 -2.47 11.79 -3.15
C SER A 473 -1.67 10.66 -2.52
N ARG A 474 -1.16 9.76 -3.37
CA ARG A 474 -0.15 8.75 -3.01
C ARG A 474 1.23 9.05 -3.62
N ALA A 475 1.31 9.98 -4.58
CA ALA A 475 2.55 10.46 -5.19
C ALA A 475 3.15 11.65 -4.43
N LEU A 476 3.38 11.47 -3.13
CA LEU A 476 4.01 12.49 -2.28
C LEU A 476 5.54 12.50 -2.42
N VAL A 477 6.13 13.69 -2.35
CA VAL A 477 7.59 13.90 -2.41
C VAL A 477 8.23 13.49 -1.09
N LYS A 478 9.16 12.53 -1.19
CA LYS A 478 9.85 11.86 -0.08
C LYS A 478 11.33 12.22 0.06
N THR A 479 11.87 13.01 -0.87
CA THR A 479 13.26 13.48 -0.85
C THR A 479 13.30 14.99 -0.67
N GLN A 480 14.09 15.46 0.29
CA GLN A 480 14.12 16.87 0.67
C GLN A 480 14.52 17.78 -0.51
N ALA A 481 15.55 17.38 -1.27
CA ALA A 481 16.02 18.10 -2.46
C ALA A 481 14.95 18.27 -3.57
N ALA A 482 13.84 17.52 -3.55
CA ALA A 482 12.77 17.62 -4.55
C ALA A 482 11.59 18.51 -4.13
N LEU A 483 11.68 19.18 -2.96
CA LEU A 483 10.64 20.08 -2.43
C LEU A 483 10.71 21.51 -3.01
N ASP A 484 11.87 21.92 -3.52
CA ASP A 484 12.12 23.28 -4.02
C ASP A 484 11.06 23.73 -5.04
N GLY A 485 10.64 24.99 -4.91
CA GLY A 485 9.61 25.59 -5.75
C GLY A 485 8.95 26.81 -5.11
N VAL A 486 8.29 27.63 -5.93
CA VAL A 486 7.48 28.77 -5.50
C VAL A 486 6.01 28.40 -5.65
N TYR A 487 5.21 28.64 -4.61
CA TYR A 487 3.81 28.19 -4.54
C TYR A 487 2.87 29.30 -4.10
N ASN A 488 1.76 29.47 -4.83
CA ASN A 488 0.66 30.35 -4.49
C ASN A 488 -0.27 29.65 -3.52
N ARG A 489 -0.09 29.95 -2.23
CA ARG A 489 -0.74 29.27 -1.12
C ARG A 489 -2.07 29.93 -0.78
N LEU A 490 -3.14 29.27 -1.19
CA LEU A 490 -4.52 29.57 -0.83
C LEU A 490 -4.94 28.68 0.35
N GLY A 491 -5.92 29.11 1.13
CA GLY A 491 -6.47 28.26 2.18
C GLY A 491 -7.35 28.99 3.18
N ILE A 492 -7.85 28.24 4.17
CA ILE A 492 -8.85 28.71 5.13
C ILE A 492 -8.51 28.30 6.56
N ASN A 493 -8.99 29.09 7.50
CA ASN A 493 -8.99 28.85 8.93
C ASN A 493 -10.45 28.74 9.37
N LEU A 494 -10.81 27.70 10.12
CA LEU A 494 -12.19 27.44 10.54
C LEU A 494 -12.27 27.25 12.04
N THR A 495 -13.17 27.99 12.68
CA THR A 495 -13.66 27.71 14.03
C THR A 495 -15.04 27.03 13.93
N ALA A 496 -15.72 26.82 15.06
CA ALA A 496 -17.08 26.26 15.09
C ALA A 496 -18.12 27.15 14.37
N THR A 497 -17.88 28.47 14.29
CA THR A 497 -18.86 29.46 13.78
C THR A 497 -18.31 30.44 12.76
N THR A 498 -16.99 30.54 12.58
CA THR A 498 -16.35 31.53 11.71
C THR A 498 -15.32 30.91 10.77
N GLY A 499 -15.11 31.56 9.63
CA GLY A 499 -14.02 31.27 8.70
C GLY A 499 -13.17 32.52 8.45
N ASP A 500 -11.86 32.34 8.30
CA ASP A 500 -10.93 33.33 7.73
C ASP A 500 -10.18 32.71 6.55
N SER A 501 -9.69 33.55 5.63
CA SER A 501 -8.93 33.15 4.46
C SER A 501 -7.44 33.45 4.63
N SER A 502 -6.59 32.61 4.04
CA SER A 502 -5.14 32.79 4.01
C SER A 502 -4.68 32.78 2.55
N ILE A 503 -4.13 33.90 2.09
CA ILE A 503 -3.61 34.09 0.73
C ILE A 503 -2.20 34.63 0.85
N THR A 504 -1.21 33.89 0.36
CA THR A 504 0.21 34.28 0.38
C THR A 504 0.99 33.49 -0.67
N GLN A 505 2.13 34.00 -1.11
CA GLN A 505 3.12 33.18 -1.82
C GLN A 505 4.12 32.62 -0.80
N ILE A 506 4.55 31.38 -1.03
CA ILE A 506 5.66 30.74 -0.29
C ILE A 506 6.73 30.28 -1.28
N GLN A 507 7.95 30.08 -0.79
CA GLN A 507 9.02 29.42 -1.54
C GLN A 507 9.68 28.37 -0.66
N VAL A 508 9.86 27.17 -1.19
CA VAL A 508 10.81 26.19 -0.64
C VAL A 508 12.10 26.30 -1.46
N ALA A 509 13.23 26.36 -0.76
CA ALA A 509 14.54 26.64 -1.35
C ALA A 509 15.67 25.89 -0.62
N ASN A 510 16.87 26.03 -1.19
CA ASN A 510 18.12 25.50 -0.65
C ASN A 510 18.10 23.97 -0.53
N GLY A 511 17.62 23.27 -1.56
CA GLY A 511 17.50 21.81 -1.55
C GLY A 511 16.45 21.30 -0.56
N GLY A 512 15.37 22.06 -0.37
CA GLY A 512 14.27 21.75 0.53
C GLY A 512 14.53 21.97 2.01
N THR A 513 15.56 22.74 2.37
CA THR A 513 15.96 22.98 3.77
C THR A 513 15.36 24.25 4.36
N THR A 514 14.91 25.18 3.52
CA THR A 514 14.37 26.49 3.91
C THR A 514 13.00 26.71 3.30
N LEU A 515 12.04 27.24 4.07
CA LEU A 515 10.78 27.78 3.55
C LEU A 515 10.67 29.26 3.88
N TYR A 516 10.42 30.07 2.86
CA TYR A 516 10.09 31.50 2.97
C TYR A 516 8.59 31.71 2.81
N LEU A 517 8.02 32.66 3.56
CA LEU A 517 6.59 32.97 3.59
C LEU A 517 6.38 34.48 3.73
N CYS A 518 5.57 35.08 2.84
CA CYS A 518 5.24 36.50 2.96
C CYS A 518 3.99 36.72 3.85
N ASN A 519 4.20 37.11 5.10
CA ASN A 519 3.14 37.32 6.09
C ASN A 519 2.65 38.78 6.07
N ASN A 520 1.98 39.17 4.99
CA ASN A 520 1.50 40.53 4.78
C ASN A 520 0.00 40.53 4.44
N ALA A 521 -0.69 41.65 4.72
CA ALA A 521 -2.10 41.82 4.35
C ALA A 521 -2.26 42.09 2.84
N ALA A 522 -1.28 42.74 2.21
CA ALA A 522 -1.16 42.81 0.77
C ALA A 522 -0.46 41.55 0.23
N ILE A 523 -0.94 41.03 -0.90
CA ILE A 523 -0.46 39.77 -1.47
C ILE A 523 0.72 40.06 -2.41
N TYR A 524 1.93 39.89 -1.89
CA TYR A 524 3.17 40.02 -2.64
C TYR A 524 3.63 38.67 -3.24
N ARG A 525 4.48 38.75 -4.27
CA ARG A 525 5.40 37.66 -4.59
C ARG A 525 6.44 37.52 -3.48
N ILE A 526 7.05 36.35 -3.41
CA ILE A 526 8.07 36.06 -2.39
C ILE A 526 9.34 36.92 -2.57
N ASP A 527 9.70 37.25 -3.81
CA ASP A 527 10.85 38.10 -4.17
C ASP A 527 10.59 39.60 -4.02
N THR A 528 9.33 40.02 -3.95
CA THR A 528 8.92 41.42 -3.72
C THR A 528 8.39 41.66 -2.30
N CYS A 529 8.40 40.62 -1.44
CA CYS A 529 7.89 40.71 -0.08
C CYS A 529 8.71 41.68 0.77
N PRO A 530 8.09 42.63 1.50
CA PRO A 530 8.80 43.49 2.43
C PRO A 530 9.50 42.66 3.51
N SER A 531 10.79 42.93 3.75
CA SER A 531 11.66 42.15 4.64
C SER A 531 11.12 42.00 6.06
N ALA A 532 10.46 43.04 6.60
CA ALA A 532 9.80 43.01 7.90
C ALA A 532 8.61 42.02 8.01
N THR A 533 8.09 41.56 6.86
CA THR A 533 7.00 40.57 6.77
C THR A 533 7.41 39.25 6.13
N LEU A 534 8.69 39.09 5.77
CA LEU A 534 9.23 37.84 5.22
C LEU A 534 9.63 36.91 6.37
N LEU A 535 8.84 35.86 6.61
CA LEU A 535 9.16 34.84 7.60
C LEU A 535 10.01 33.74 6.97
N THR A 536 11.00 33.26 7.73
CA THR A 536 11.90 32.16 7.34
C THR A 536 11.70 30.99 8.29
N TYR A 537 11.52 29.79 7.74
CA TYR A 537 11.36 28.55 8.46
C TYR A 537 12.46 27.55 8.07
N THR A 538 12.95 26.78 9.03
CA THR A 538 13.70 25.55 8.73
C THR A 538 12.73 24.47 8.28
N VAL A 539 13.17 23.58 7.39
CA VAL A 539 12.41 22.43 6.91
C VAL A 539 13.13 21.14 7.33
N SER A 540 12.38 20.19 7.90
CA SER A 540 12.92 18.89 8.35
C SER A 540 11.94 17.74 8.06
N PRO A 541 12.41 16.47 8.03
CA PRO A 541 11.52 15.31 7.92
C PRO A 541 10.46 15.27 9.03
N GLY A 542 9.24 14.86 8.68
CA GLY A 542 8.12 14.66 9.60
C GLY A 542 8.08 13.27 10.23
N ALA A 543 6.99 12.98 10.94
CA ALA A 543 6.75 11.68 11.58
C ALA A 543 6.54 10.52 10.56
N THR A 544 6.31 10.84 9.29
CA THR A 544 6.21 9.89 8.17
C THR A 544 7.07 10.38 7.01
N VAL A 545 7.58 9.47 6.18
CA VAL A 545 8.51 9.76 5.06
C VAL A 545 7.97 10.76 4.01
N ASP A 546 6.65 10.96 4.01
CA ASP A 546 5.89 11.81 3.08
C ASP A 546 5.33 13.08 3.76
N THR A 547 5.75 13.37 4.99
CA THR A 547 5.45 14.59 5.74
C THR A 547 6.72 15.37 5.99
N TRP A 548 6.62 16.69 5.95
CA TRP A 548 7.70 17.63 6.25
C TRP A 548 7.24 18.59 7.34
N ASN A 549 8.13 18.93 8.26
CA ASN A 549 7.90 19.90 9.32
C ASN A 549 8.51 21.26 8.94
N ILE A 550 7.87 22.34 9.38
CA ILE A 550 8.43 23.69 9.38
C ILE A 550 8.49 24.26 10.79
N VAL A 551 9.56 24.99 11.12
CA VAL A 551 9.71 25.75 12.37
C VAL A 551 10.26 27.13 12.04
N ASN A 552 9.58 28.19 12.48
CA ASN A 552 9.98 29.57 12.22
C ASN A 552 11.28 29.90 12.98
N VAL A 553 12.28 30.41 12.27
CA VAL A 553 13.61 30.74 12.81
C VAL A 553 13.53 31.82 13.90
N ALA A 554 12.62 32.78 13.76
CA ALA A 554 12.44 33.88 14.71
C ALA A 554 11.47 33.54 15.86
N ASN A 555 10.61 32.53 15.69
CA ASN A 555 9.66 32.11 16.71
C ASN A 555 9.38 30.59 16.64
N PRO A 556 10.11 29.74 17.38
CA PRO A 556 9.92 28.29 17.32
C PRO A 556 8.51 27.80 17.71
N SER A 557 7.66 28.62 18.35
CA SER A 557 6.26 28.26 18.59
C SER A 557 5.40 28.30 17.33
N ASP A 558 5.80 29.07 16.31
CA ASP A 558 5.21 29.07 14.97
C ASP A 558 5.81 27.93 14.14
N HIS A 559 5.13 26.81 14.16
CA HIS A 559 5.53 25.58 13.50
C HIS A 559 4.33 24.89 12.86
N GLY A 560 4.60 23.94 11.97
CA GLY A 560 3.56 23.18 11.31
C GLY A 560 4.12 22.02 10.51
N SER A 561 3.24 21.31 9.80
CA SER A 561 3.65 20.25 8.88
C SER A 561 2.87 20.29 7.57
N PHE A 562 3.47 19.77 6.52
CA PHE A 562 2.96 19.79 5.16
C PHE A 562 3.40 18.54 4.38
N GLY A 563 2.75 18.30 3.25
CA GLY A 563 3.25 17.40 2.20
C GLY A 563 3.37 18.17 0.89
N ILE A 564 4.11 17.60 -0.06
CA ILE A 564 4.10 18.05 -1.47
C ILE A 564 3.68 16.87 -2.32
N ALA A 565 2.59 17.01 -3.07
CA ALA A 565 2.09 16.00 -4.00
C ALA A 565 2.60 16.30 -5.42
N ARG A 566 2.94 15.25 -6.18
CA ARG A 566 3.16 15.32 -7.63
C ARG A 566 1.83 15.17 -8.35
N VAL A 567 1.34 16.25 -8.94
CA VAL A 567 0.06 16.30 -9.66
C VAL A 567 0.30 16.87 -11.04
N GLY A 568 0.11 16.08 -12.10
CA GLY A 568 0.47 16.48 -13.46
C GLY A 568 1.97 16.77 -13.65
N ASN A 569 2.83 16.01 -12.95
CA ASN A 569 4.29 16.23 -12.80
C ASN A 569 4.73 17.48 -12.01
N GLU A 570 3.81 18.39 -11.68
CA GLU A 570 4.09 19.58 -10.87
C GLU A 570 4.01 19.28 -9.37
N ASN A 571 4.78 20.04 -8.57
CA ASN A 571 4.68 20.02 -7.11
C ASN A 571 3.46 20.84 -6.66
N VAL A 572 2.66 20.27 -5.76
CA VAL A 572 1.53 20.92 -5.10
C VAL A 572 1.71 20.83 -3.59
N TYR A 573 1.85 21.97 -2.92
CA TYR A 573 1.93 22.05 -1.47
C TYR A 573 0.56 21.76 -0.85
N LEU A 574 0.50 20.88 0.16
CA LEU A 574 -0.71 20.54 0.90
C LEU A 574 -0.45 20.58 2.40
N SER A 575 -1.30 21.27 3.16
CA SER A 575 -1.31 21.20 4.61
C SER A 575 -2.73 21.24 5.15
N ALA A 576 -3.00 20.42 6.15
CA ALA A 576 -4.20 20.45 6.95
C ALA A 576 -3.80 20.18 8.42
N GLY A 577 -4.57 20.63 9.39
CA GLY A 577 -4.36 20.27 10.80
C GLY A 577 -5.11 21.17 11.78
N ILE A 578 -4.95 20.87 13.06
CA ILE A 578 -5.50 21.68 14.15
C ILE A 578 -4.40 22.58 14.73
N VAL A 579 -4.70 23.87 14.86
CA VAL A 579 -3.88 24.82 15.62
C VAL A 579 -4.49 24.98 17.02
N PRO A 580 -3.74 24.68 18.09
CA PRO A 580 -4.20 24.84 19.47
C PRO A 580 -4.22 26.33 19.87
N ALA A 581 -5.27 27.01 19.43
CA ALA A 581 -5.60 28.39 19.78
C ALA A 581 -6.88 28.45 20.65
N THR A 582 -7.23 29.64 21.14
CA THR A 582 -8.52 29.92 21.78
C THR A 582 -9.27 30.97 20.96
N PRO A 583 -10.34 30.63 20.22
CA PRO A 583 -10.88 29.27 20.01
C PRO A 583 -9.95 28.39 19.15
N THR A 584 -10.09 27.07 19.29
CA THR A 584 -9.31 26.10 18.50
C THR A 584 -9.65 26.24 17.02
N THR A 585 -8.64 26.13 16.17
CA THR A 585 -8.77 26.47 14.74
C THR A 585 -8.33 25.30 13.87
N SER A 586 -9.23 24.82 13.01
CA SER A 586 -8.92 23.95 11.89
C SER A 586 -8.27 24.74 10.76
N VAL A 587 -7.20 24.22 10.17
CA VAL A 587 -6.44 24.88 9.10
C VAL A 587 -6.39 23.99 7.87
N PHE A 588 -6.61 24.57 6.68
CA PHE A 588 -6.31 23.96 5.39
C PHE A 588 -5.52 24.92 4.50
N ARG A 589 -4.56 24.41 3.74
CA ARG A 589 -3.73 25.13 2.74
C ARG A 589 -3.50 24.25 1.51
N ILE A 590 -3.62 24.86 0.34
CA ILE A 590 -3.18 24.33 -0.96
C ILE A 590 -2.29 25.36 -1.65
N GLY A 591 -1.10 24.94 -2.09
CA GLY A 591 -0.16 25.79 -2.83
C GLY A 591 0.05 25.24 -4.23
N LEU A 592 -0.42 25.98 -5.24
CA LEU A 592 -0.23 25.65 -6.64
C LEU A 592 1.05 26.33 -7.16
N PRO A 593 1.82 25.70 -8.07
CA PRO A 593 3.12 26.21 -8.51
C PRO A 593 2.99 27.58 -9.18
N GLU A 594 4.00 28.44 -9.02
CA GLU A 594 4.09 29.70 -9.77
C GLU A 594 4.45 29.42 -11.24
N ARG A 595 3.74 30.08 -12.16
CA ARG A 595 3.90 29.94 -13.63
C ARG A 595 3.40 31.19 -14.36
N ALA A 596 4.01 31.51 -15.51
CA ALA A 596 3.56 32.65 -16.31
C ALA A 596 2.30 32.35 -17.16
N ALA A 597 2.15 31.09 -17.60
CA ALA A 597 1.04 30.69 -18.46
C ALA A 597 -0.25 30.44 -17.68
N TRP A 598 -1.34 31.08 -18.13
CA TRP A 598 -2.71 30.87 -17.64
C TRP A 598 -3.58 30.36 -18.81
N PRO A 599 -3.53 29.05 -19.14
CA PRO A 599 -4.36 28.47 -20.20
C PRO A 599 -5.84 28.52 -19.81
N THR A 600 -6.71 28.47 -20.82
CA THR A 600 -8.13 28.14 -20.62
C THR A 600 -8.24 26.68 -20.19
N VAL A 601 -8.94 26.42 -19.10
CA VAL A 601 -9.18 25.06 -18.59
C VAL A 601 -10.64 24.86 -18.20
N THR A 602 -11.04 23.60 -18.17
CA THR A 602 -12.25 23.17 -17.44
C THR A 602 -11.81 22.33 -16.26
N ALA A 603 -12.34 22.64 -15.08
CA ALA A 603 -12.12 21.91 -13.85
C ALA A 603 -13.45 21.39 -13.30
N ARG A 604 -13.40 20.24 -12.62
CA ARG A 604 -14.55 19.63 -11.93
C ARG A 604 -14.22 19.46 -10.45
N GLY A 605 -15.11 19.88 -9.56
CA GLY A 605 -14.84 19.79 -8.13
C GLY A 605 -15.83 20.49 -7.20
N GLY A 606 -15.38 20.60 -5.94
CA GLY A 606 -16.20 21.01 -4.81
C GLY A 606 -15.82 22.35 -4.20
N ALA A 607 -16.74 22.92 -3.44
CA ALA A 607 -16.49 24.10 -2.62
C ALA A 607 -16.90 23.90 -1.16
N ALA A 608 -16.36 24.74 -0.27
CA ALA A 608 -16.58 24.67 1.17
C ALA A 608 -18.05 24.71 1.57
N ASN A 609 -18.94 25.32 0.77
CA ASN A 609 -20.39 25.30 0.97
C ASN A 609 -21.07 23.97 0.58
N GLY A 610 -20.31 22.92 0.26
CA GLY A 610 -20.80 21.61 -0.15
C GLY A 610 -21.26 21.50 -1.60
N GLY A 611 -21.14 22.57 -2.40
CA GLY A 611 -21.53 22.53 -3.81
C GLY A 611 -20.50 21.81 -4.70
N TRP A 612 -20.98 20.94 -5.58
CA TRP A 612 -20.18 20.29 -6.64
C TRP A 612 -20.52 20.89 -8.01
N GLY A 613 -19.54 20.91 -8.92
CA GLY A 613 -19.82 21.18 -10.34
C GLY A 613 -18.60 21.46 -11.20
N SER A 614 -18.86 22.11 -12.33
CA SER A 614 -17.88 22.45 -13.37
C SER A 614 -17.53 23.93 -13.36
N THR A 615 -16.24 24.22 -13.45
CA THR A 615 -15.66 25.56 -13.55
C THR A 615 -14.85 25.68 -14.84
N ALA A 616 -15.32 26.50 -15.78
CA ALA A 616 -14.53 26.95 -16.93
C ALA A 616 -13.82 28.26 -16.53
N VAL A 617 -12.52 28.36 -16.81
CA VAL A 617 -11.71 29.50 -16.39
C VAL A 617 -10.57 29.79 -17.38
N ASP A 618 -10.33 31.08 -17.63
CA ASP A 618 -9.21 31.60 -18.44
C ASP A 618 -8.63 32.87 -17.78
N ALA A 619 -7.59 33.47 -18.38
CA ALA A 619 -6.87 34.63 -17.83
C ALA A 619 -7.73 35.87 -17.49
N SER A 620 -8.98 35.91 -17.96
CA SER A 620 -9.94 37.02 -17.90
C SER A 620 -11.34 36.64 -17.42
N SER A 621 -11.74 35.37 -17.50
CA SER A 621 -13.11 34.92 -17.19
C SER A 621 -13.16 33.69 -16.27
N TYR A 622 -14.24 33.61 -15.49
CA TYR A 622 -14.63 32.45 -14.68
C TYR A 622 -16.13 32.22 -14.85
N ALA A 623 -16.51 30.99 -15.15
CA ALA A 623 -17.90 30.54 -15.22
C ALA A 623 -18.03 29.17 -14.52
N ARG A 624 -18.83 29.10 -13.46
CA ARG A 624 -19.06 27.86 -12.70
C ARG A 624 -20.53 27.47 -12.64
N THR A 625 -20.86 26.31 -13.17
CA THR A 625 -22.17 25.67 -12.99
C THR A 625 -22.06 24.64 -11.88
N ARG A 626 -22.94 24.73 -10.87
CA ARG A 626 -22.92 23.85 -9.69
C ARG A 626 -24.32 23.43 -9.22
N VAL A 627 -24.35 22.41 -8.36
CA VAL A 627 -25.49 22.02 -7.54
C VAL A 627 -25.07 22.03 -6.07
N LEU A 628 -25.90 22.61 -5.20
CA LEU A 628 -25.73 22.62 -3.74
C LEU A 628 -26.39 21.39 -3.08
N PRO A 629 -26.05 21.04 -1.82
CA PRO A 629 -26.62 19.87 -1.14
C PRO A 629 -28.15 19.93 -0.95
N ASP A 630 -28.74 21.12 -0.94
CA ASP A 630 -30.18 21.37 -0.89
C ASP A 630 -30.90 21.18 -2.24
N GLY A 631 -30.15 20.90 -3.32
CA GLY A 631 -30.65 20.79 -4.68
C GLY A 631 -30.65 22.09 -5.49
N THR A 632 -30.25 23.21 -4.91
CA THR A 632 -30.16 24.49 -5.63
C THR A 632 -29.07 24.41 -6.70
N ALA A 633 -29.48 24.37 -7.97
CA ALA A 633 -28.61 24.50 -9.12
C ALA A 633 -28.38 25.97 -9.48
N GLY A 634 -27.22 26.30 -10.05
CA GLY A 634 -26.98 27.63 -10.58
C GLY A 634 -25.61 27.83 -11.22
N THR A 635 -25.51 28.91 -12.01
CA THR A 635 -24.26 29.36 -12.64
C THR A 635 -23.78 30.65 -11.99
N LEU A 636 -22.52 30.70 -11.59
CA LEU A 636 -21.83 31.94 -11.23
C LEU A 636 -20.89 32.36 -12.35
N ASN A 637 -20.80 33.67 -12.59
CA ASN A 637 -19.84 34.26 -13.53
C ASN A 637 -19.05 35.37 -12.82
N ALA A 638 -17.76 35.50 -13.16
CA ALA A 638 -16.87 36.53 -12.64
C ALA A 638 -15.82 36.93 -13.69
N THR A 639 -15.27 38.13 -13.52
CA THR A 639 -14.13 38.63 -14.30
C THR A 639 -12.84 38.48 -13.52
N LEU A 640 -11.75 38.14 -14.20
CA LEU A 640 -10.43 37.91 -13.62
C LEU A 640 -9.44 39.00 -14.02
N GLY A 641 -8.69 39.51 -13.04
CA GLY A 641 -7.62 40.47 -13.21
C GLY A 641 -6.26 39.91 -12.76
N SER A 642 -5.17 40.44 -13.30
CA SER A 642 -3.83 40.14 -12.79
C SER A 642 -3.59 40.79 -11.42
N MET A 643 -2.65 40.25 -10.64
CA MET A 643 -2.24 40.82 -9.35
C MET A 643 -1.25 42.00 -9.47
N GLY A 644 -1.21 42.65 -10.64
CA GLY A 644 -0.24 43.70 -10.96
C GLY A 644 1.21 43.21 -11.01
N ILE A 645 2.16 44.14 -10.86
CA ILE A 645 3.61 43.84 -10.89
C ILE A 645 4.18 43.32 -9.56
N VAL A 646 3.49 43.58 -8.45
CA VAL A 646 3.96 43.22 -7.09
C VAL A 646 3.44 41.87 -6.61
N GLY A 647 2.26 41.44 -7.07
CA GLY A 647 1.63 40.19 -6.66
C GLY A 647 1.93 39.02 -7.61
N PRO A 648 1.55 37.78 -7.23
CA PRO A 648 1.93 36.58 -7.98
C PRO A 648 1.37 36.50 -9.40
N ILE A 649 2.17 35.94 -10.32
CA ILE A 649 1.88 35.90 -11.74
C ILE A 649 0.77 34.87 -12.05
N ASN A 650 0.81 33.71 -11.38
CA ASN A 650 -0.20 32.65 -11.53
C ASN A 650 -1.42 32.84 -10.60
N MET A 651 -1.52 33.97 -9.90
CA MET A 651 -2.70 34.32 -9.12
C MET A 651 -3.53 35.36 -9.86
N ARG A 652 -4.85 35.26 -9.76
CA ARG A 652 -5.80 36.23 -10.31
C ARG A 652 -6.74 36.72 -9.22
N ALA A 653 -7.02 38.02 -9.26
CA ALA A 653 -8.12 38.63 -8.55
C ALA A 653 -9.43 38.30 -9.28
N VAL A 654 -10.45 37.82 -8.55
CA VAL A 654 -11.74 37.39 -9.09
C VAL A 654 -12.84 38.31 -8.55
N GLY A 655 -13.46 39.08 -9.44
CA GLY A 655 -14.56 39.98 -9.11
C GLY A 655 -15.91 39.43 -9.55
N PHE A 656 -16.81 39.19 -8.59
CA PHE A 656 -18.21 38.83 -8.87
C PHE A 656 -19.11 40.08 -8.92
N PRO A 657 -20.23 40.06 -9.67
CA PRO A 657 -21.14 41.21 -9.80
C PRO A 657 -21.73 41.75 -8.48
N ASN A 658 -21.82 40.91 -7.44
CA ASN A 658 -22.31 41.27 -6.11
C ASN A 658 -21.21 41.86 -5.18
N SER A 659 -20.14 42.40 -5.76
CA SER A 659 -18.97 42.95 -5.04
C SER A 659 -18.24 41.94 -4.13
N THR A 660 -18.49 40.63 -4.27
CA THR A 660 -17.69 39.61 -3.58
C THR A 660 -16.37 39.36 -4.30
N PHE A 661 -15.29 39.27 -3.54
CA PHE A 661 -13.92 39.20 -4.06
C PHE A 661 -13.24 37.89 -3.63
N HIS A 662 -12.56 37.25 -4.58
CA HIS A 662 -11.84 36.00 -4.39
C HIS A 662 -10.46 36.07 -5.08
N PHE A 663 -9.61 35.10 -4.79
CA PHE A 663 -8.31 34.90 -5.43
C PHE A 663 -8.22 33.47 -5.96
N SER A 664 -7.82 33.30 -7.22
CA SER A 664 -7.70 31.99 -7.87
C SER A 664 -6.28 31.74 -8.38
N SER A 665 -5.89 30.47 -8.42
CA SER A 665 -4.65 30.00 -9.05
C SER A 665 -4.88 28.64 -9.70
N GLN A 666 -4.04 28.25 -10.65
CA GLN A 666 -4.15 26.97 -11.35
C GLN A 666 -2.81 26.31 -11.67
N SER A 667 -2.76 24.98 -11.63
CA SER A 667 -1.67 24.16 -12.15
C SER A 667 -2.10 23.52 -13.47
N SER A 668 -1.28 22.64 -14.04
CA SER A 668 -1.63 21.78 -15.17
C SER A 668 -2.82 20.84 -14.89
N LYS A 669 -3.08 20.50 -13.62
CA LYS A 669 -4.12 19.54 -13.22
C LYS A 669 -4.99 19.95 -12.04
N LEU A 670 -4.78 21.11 -11.40
CA LEU A 670 -5.62 21.61 -10.32
C LEU A 670 -6.04 23.06 -10.53
N PHE A 671 -7.28 23.38 -10.17
CA PHE A 671 -7.76 24.73 -9.95
C PHE A 671 -8.07 24.93 -8.46
N ALA A 672 -7.74 26.09 -7.91
CA ALA A 672 -8.16 26.47 -6.57
C ALA A 672 -8.55 27.96 -6.52
N MET A 673 -9.61 28.27 -5.78
CA MET A 673 -10.06 29.64 -5.53
C MET A 673 -10.45 29.81 -4.07
N VAL A 674 -10.07 30.93 -3.45
CA VAL A 674 -10.38 31.25 -2.04
C VAL A 674 -10.98 32.65 -1.95
N GLY A 675 -11.94 32.85 -1.04
CA GLY A 675 -12.50 34.17 -0.77
C GLY A 675 -11.48 35.11 -0.15
N ALA A 676 -11.64 36.41 -0.39
CA ALA A 676 -10.85 37.45 0.26
C ALA A 676 -11.01 37.44 1.79
N ARG A 677 -10.10 38.13 2.50
CA ARG A 677 -10.15 38.33 3.94
C ARG A 677 -11.16 39.42 4.33
N SER A 678 -12.42 39.24 3.93
CA SER A 678 -13.53 40.14 4.25
C SER A 678 -14.76 39.34 4.70
N PRO A 679 -15.64 39.89 5.56
CA PRO A 679 -16.78 39.14 6.11
C PRO A 679 -17.73 38.51 5.08
N ALA A 680 -17.75 39.02 3.84
CA ALA A 680 -18.59 38.51 2.76
C ALA A 680 -18.08 37.23 2.10
N THR A 681 -16.77 36.93 2.19
CA THR A 681 -16.14 35.78 1.49
C THR A 681 -15.12 35.00 2.32
N ALA A 682 -14.79 35.45 3.53
CA ALA A 682 -13.83 34.79 4.41
C ALA A 682 -14.21 33.32 4.68
N GLY A 683 -13.25 32.41 4.51
CA GLY A 683 -13.48 30.97 4.64
C GLY A 683 -14.15 30.29 3.44
N ALA A 684 -14.53 31.02 2.39
CA ALA A 684 -14.95 30.42 1.11
C ALA A 684 -13.73 29.80 0.39
N LEU A 685 -13.89 28.60 -0.14
CA LEU A 685 -12.85 27.87 -0.86
C LEU A 685 -13.47 26.94 -1.90
N GLU A 686 -12.82 26.81 -3.05
CA GLU A 686 -13.15 25.89 -4.15
C GLU A 686 -11.88 25.16 -4.58
N ILE A 687 -12.00 23.87 -4.89
CA ILE A 687 -10.92 23.03 -5.42
C ILE A 687 -11.51 22.16 -6.53
N GLY A 688 -10.85 22.14 -7.70
CA GLY A 688 -11.24 21.31 -8.83
C GLY A 688 -10.05 20.61 -9.49
N LEU A 689 -10.30 19.43 -10.04
CA LEU A 689 -9.37 18.73 -10.94
C LEU A 689 -9.58 19.26 -12.36
N VAL A 690 -8.51 19.69 -13.02
CA VAL A 690 -8.54 20.06 -14.44
C VAL A 690 -8.53 18.79 -15.30
N ASP A 691 -9.42 18.76 -16.29
CA ASP A 691 -9.62 17.62 -17.20
C ASP A 691 -8.35 17.26 -18.01
#